data_AF-A0A928CUM1-F1
#
_entry.id   AF-A0A928CUM1-F1
#
_cell.length_a   1.000
_cell.length_b   1.000
_cell.length_c   1.000
_cell.angle_alpha   90.00
_cell.angle_beta   90.00
_cell.angle_gamma   90.00
#
_symmetry.space_group_name_H-M   'P 1'
#
loop_
_entity.id
_entity.type
_entity.pdbx_description
1 polymer ?
#
loop_
_entity_poly.entity_id
_entity_poly.type
_entity_poly.pdbx_seq_one_letter_code
_entity_poly.pdbx_strand_id
1 'polypeptide(L)'
;MKDFLKKLFFVDAPAQGAFAGFTLLLAAFWIVPALILLSGDFSLNTMTFLATVVNSISLLGLLFAILYALIVWFRFYFCCPQTNEILWNAPGSWALYAAGLFSVLLSGYFFLQSYLTGHKMLIIVGMAVFASLVVILWMPLIKSPRNWKIILVRGVFLAAAIGSSVLAAAVLAYWFMDTFFGGLPLVFFDCLKPGWLYPAVYASLVLWIPAYMLTALMYAKMSQIPFRKIFGGVNVIILVIWAGFYLISLAAACRARSRTEQTIVKLEKHFGRPLTIETLLSFCRGNRPVDESFWKQVDACMEEIAKPGNEDNTFALIPGIPMGIYPEKTLRRYRKVIEQSEARQKLKRMMSQPLPARRYKTTSDLHGLDFSEHFLCPPLCGYELWSLRLALDDNRLTDAYAAMDRMKRIVDYLGHRPSSLRFTEALIRCEYARMNGFELLLSSGKVSDGILKQWSSELVQSEKNVPDIHFDTLYAEAVFCNDYISRAAKGRFNFGKEYLPGLYGLRYFYPPLWYFSTVERNRLMSQFQVRNFDQVSDPEKIPGIFVRKILPLCRPPKKYISTLTAQYRAMRALIGIELEKRRTGLYPAVLKNPPVDPFNGKPMTYQMGNLEVSRLVWDTYHKNFANKFPPSVSGVAITSVGPWEMNDLRVMIILKHTATRTDRPGSRSRQE
;
A
#
# COMPACT_ATOMS: atom_id res chain seq x y z
N MET A 1 -52.96 0.52 24.69
CA MET A 1 -51.59 0.05 25.07
C MET A 1 -51.52 -1.47 25.24
N LYS A 2 -52.42 -2.11 26.01
CA LYS A 2 -52.45 -3.57 26.20
C LYS A 2 -52.55 -4.37 24.89
N ASP A 3 -53.45 -4.00 23.97
CA ASP A 3 -53.62 -4.73 22.70
C ASP A 3 -52.45 -4.55 21.73
N PHE A 4 -51.79 -3.39 21.80
CA PHE A 4 -50.55 -3.13 21.06
C PHE A 4 -49.41 -4.03 21.54
N LEU A 5 -49.19 -4.10 22.86
CA LEU A 5 -48.19 -5.00 23.45
C LEU A 5 -48.53 -6.48 23.17
N LYS A 6 -49.81 -6.84 23.16
CA LYS A 6 -50.26 -8.18 22.78
C LYS A 6 -49.86 -8.56 21.36
N LYS A 7 -50.05 -7.65 20.40
CA LYS A 7 -49.63 -7.84 19.02
C LYS A 7 -48.10 -7.81 18.86
N LEU A 8 -47.41 -6.91 19.56
CA LEU A 8 -45.95 -6.73 19.48
C LEU A 8 -45.16 -7.94 20.01
N PHE A 9 -45.63 -8.57 21.09
CA PHE A 9 -45.01 -9.76 21.68
C PHE A 9 -45.68 -11.06 21.24
N PHE A 10 -46.55 -11.01 20.22
CA PHE A 10 -47.23 -12.17 19.66
C PHE A 10 -47.92 -13.04 20.73
N VAL A 11 -48.65 -12.37 21.63
CA VAL A 11 -49.33 -13.01 22.77
C VAL A 11 -50.26 -14.11 22.31
N ASP A 12 -51.01 -13.84 21.24
CA ASP A 12 -52.05 -14.72 20.71
C ASP A 12 -51.52 -15.63 19.58
N ALA A 13 -50.29 -15.40 19.09
CA ALA A 13 -49.71 -16.13 17.97
C ALA A 13 -48.19 -16.41 18.17
N PRO A 14 -47.81 -17.10 19.26
CA PRO A 14 -46.43 -17.18 19.71
C PRO A 14 -45.48 -17.84 18.70
N ALA A 15 -45.96 -18.79 17.89
CA ALA A 15 -45.16 -19.43 16.83
C ALA A 15 -44.80 -18.47 15.69
N GLN A 16 -45.71 -17.57 15.32
CA GLN A 16 -45.44 -16.51 14.36
C GLN A 16 -44.42 -15.52 14.91
N GLY A 17 -44.52 -15.19 16.20
CA GLY A 17 -43.57 -14.32 16.88
C GLY A 17 -42.17 -14.90 16.97
N ALA A 18 -42.04 -16.18 17.32
CA ALA A 18 -40.75 -16.87 17.35
C ALA A 18 -40.07 -16.88 15.97
N PHE A 19 -40.84 -17.12 14.91
CA PHE A 19 -40.31 -17.10 13.55
C PHE A 19 -40.01 -15.67 13.06
N ALA A 20 -40.76 -14.66 13.54
CA ALA A 20 -40.47 -13.25 13.32
C ALA A 20 -39.16 -12.80 13.97
N GLY A 21 -38.92 -13.20 15.23
CA GLY A 21 -37.66 -12.96 15.92
C GLY A 21 -36.47 -13.57 15.18
N PHE A 22 -36.61 -14.81 14.67
CA PHE A 22 -35.58 -15.46 13.85
C PHE A 22 -35.31 -14.71 12.53
N THR A 23 -36.37 -14.30 11.83
CA THR A 23 -36.25 -13.55 10.57
C THR A 23 -35.62 -12.17 10.79
N LEU A 24 -36.00 -11.49 11.88
CA LEU A 24 -35.42 -10.20 12.28
C LEU A 24 -33.92 -10.33 12.58
N LEU A 25 -33.52 -11.40 13.28
CA LEU A 25 -32.11 -11.64 13.60
C LEU A 25 -31.29 -11.82 12.32
N LEU A 26 -31.76 -12.65 11.37
CA LEU A 26 -31.09 -12.83 10.07
C LEU A 26 -30.99 -11.51 9.28
N ALA A 27 -32.08 -10.75 9.20
CA ALA A 27 -32.11 -9.48 8.49
C ALA A 27 -31.19 -8.44 9.17
N ALA A 28 -31.19 -8.36 10.51
CA ALA A 28 -30.35 -7.45 11.27
C ALA A 28 -28.86 -7.73 11.04
N PHE A 29 -28.45 -8.99 11.06
CA PHE A 29 -27.06 -9.39 10.78
C PHE A 29 -26.59 -8.99 9.38
N TRP A 30 -27.49 -8.83 8.41
CA TRP A 30 -27.17 -8.38 7.05
C TRP A 30 -27.25 -6.86 6.89
N ILE A 31 -28.33 -6.24 7.39
CA ILE A 31 -28.66 -4.82 7.20
C ILE A 31 -27.70 -3.93 8.00
N VAL A 32 -27.35 -4.30 9.23
CA VAL A 32 -26.45 -3.51 10.08
C VAL A 32 -25.09 -3.29 9.40
N PRO A 33 -24.36 -4.34 8.96
CA PRO A 33 -23.09 -4.12 8.29
C PRO A 33 -23.27 -3.44 6.91
N ALA A 34 -24.42 -3.65 6.26
CA ALA A 34 -24.73 -2.97 5.00
C ALA A 34 -24.86 -1.46 5.17
N LEU A 35 -25.54 -0.99 6.22
CA LEU A 35 -25.67 0.42 6.55
C LEU A 35 -24.30 1.07 6.81
N ILE A 36 -23.42 0.38 7.53
CA ILE A 36 -22.05 0.84 7.76
C ILE A 36 -21.31 1.00 6.43
N LEU A 37 -21.38 0.02 5.52
CA LEU A 37 -20.71 0.09 4.22
C LEU A 37 -21.31 1.13 3.27
N LEU A 38 -22.63 1.34 3.30
CA LEU A 38 -23.32 2.34 2.49
C LEU A 38 -23.04 3.77 2.93
N SER A 39 -22.71 3.99 4.21
CA SER A 39 -22.38 5.32 4.74
C SER A 39 -21.14 5.94 4.05
N GLY A 40 -20.27 5.12 3.46
CA GLY A 40 -19.17 5.56 2.60
C GLY A 40 -18.04 6.32 3.29
N ASP A 41 -18.22 6.87 4.48
CA ASP A 41 -17.24 7.72 5.16
C ASP A 41 -16.43 6.98 6.22
N PHE A 42 -15.58 6.08 5.74
CA PHE A 42 -14.54 5.47 6.56
C PHE A 42 -13.31 6.38 6.63
N SER A 43 -13.35 7.37 7.52
CA SER A 43 -12.16 8.11 7.98
C SER A 43 -11.77 7.57 9.37
N LEU A 44 -10.47 7.55 9.72
CA LEU A 44 -10.00 7.04 11.02
C LEU A 44 -10.55 7.83 12.22
N ASN A 45 -10.88 9.12 12.01
CA ASN A 45 -11.55 9.97 13.02
C ASN A 45 -13.07 9.83 13.00
N THR A 46 -13.63 9.37 11.88
CA THR A 46 -15.06 9.03 11.72
C THR A 46 -15.33 7.60 12.21
N MET A 47 -14.32 6.72 12.23
CA MET A 47 -14.34 5.40 12.88
C MET A 47 -14.59 5.54 14.39
N THR A 48 -13.93 6.48 15.06
CA THR A 48 -14.08 6.65 16.52
C THR A 48 -15.35 7.37 16.95
N PHE A 49 -16.01 8.16 16.08
CA PHE A 49 -17.26 8.82 16.46
C PHE A 49 -18.47 8.20 15.77
N LEU A 50 -18.44 8.05 14.44
CA LEU A 50 -19.55 7.52 13.65
C LEU A 50 -19.55 6.00 13.63
N ALA A 51 -18.40 5.31 13.64
CA ALA A 51 -18.43 3.88 13.95
C ALA A 51 -18.68 3.63 15.44
N THR A 52 -18.30 4.50 16.38
CA THR A 52 -18.78 4.32 17.77
C THR A 52 -20.30 4.54 17.88
N VAL A 53 -20.88 5.55 17.24
CA VAL A 53 -22.34 5.80 17.31
C VAL A 53 -23.13 4.83 16.43
N VAL A 54 -22.73 4.60 15.18
CA VAL A 54 -23.39 3.63 14.28
C VAL A 54 -23.11 2.20 14.73
N ASN A 55 -21.91 1.83 15.19
CA ASN A 55 -21.70 0.52 15.81
C ASN A 55 -22.39 0.42 17.16
N SER A 56 -22.49 1.48 17.98
CA SER A 56 -23.28 1.39 19.23
C SER A 56 -24.75 1.26 18.94
N ILE A 57 -25.34 2.04 18.03
CA ILE A 57 -26.74 1.93 17.62
C ILE A 57 -27.00 0.60 16.92
N SER A 58 -26.05 0.13 16.11
CA SER A 58 -26.15 -1.15 15.41
C SER A 58 -25.95 -2.35 16.33
N LEU A 59 -25.05 -2.25 17.31
CA LEU A 59 -24.80 -3.25 18.33
C LEU A 59 -25.97 -3.25 19.33
N LEU A 60 -26.48 -2.09 19.74
CA LEU A 60 -27.71 -1.96 20.52
C LEU A 60 -28.91 -2.48 19.73
N GLY A 61 -28.99 -2.21 18.43
CA GLY A 61 -30.03 -2.74 17.55
C GLY A 61 -29.93 -4.25 17.36
N LEU A 62 -28.72 -4.79 17.24
CA LEU A 62 -28.45 -6.23 17.17
C LEU A 62 -28.74 -6.91 18.52
N LEU A 63 -28.29 -6.32 19.63
CA LEU A 63 -28.59 -6.76 21.00
C LEU A 63 -30.10 -6.70 21.26
N PHE A 64 -30.78 -5.65 20.82
CA PHE A 64 -32.23 -5.53 20.91
C PHE A 64 -32.92 -6.59 20.06
N ALA A 65 -32.45 -6.85 18.84
CA ALA A 65 -32.98 -7.91 17.98
C ALA A 65 -32.76 -9.31 18.60
N ILE A 66 -31.59 -9.54 19.21
CA ILE A 66 -31.28 -10.77 19.95
C ILE A 66 -32.19 -10.91 21.17
N LEU A 67 -32.29 -9.88 22.02
CA LEU A 67 -33.14 -9.88 23.21
C LEU A 67 -34.62 -10.04 22.83
N TYR A 68 -35.08 -9.35 21.80
CA TYR A 68 -36.43 -9.50 21.28
C TYR A 68 -36.67 -10.92 20.78
N ALA A 69 -35.77 -11.47 19.96
CA ALA A 69 -35.86 -12.86 19.48
C ALA A 69 -35.90 -13.87 20.64
N LEU A 70 -35.08 -13.67 21.68
CA LEU A 70 -35.11 -14.49 22.89
C LEU A 70 -36.44 -14.38 23.63
N ILE A 71 -37.03 -13.19 23.75
CA ILE A 71 -38.32 -12.99 24.42
C ILE A 71 -39.44 -13.73 23.67
N VAL A 72 -39.54 -13.57 22.35
CA VAL A 72 -40.57 -14.28 21.56
C VAL A 72 -40.31 -15.78 21.47
N TRP A 73 -39.04 -16.24 21.46
CA TRP A 73 -38.71 -17.66 21.57
C TRP A 73 -39.09 -18.24 22.92
N PHE A 74 -38.70 -17.58 24.02
CA PHE A 74 -39.05 -17.98 25.38
C PHE A 74 -40.56 -18.11 25.52
N ARG A 75 -41.31 -17.12 25.04
CA ARG A 75 -42.77 -17.16 25.03
C ARG A 75 -43.33 -18.34 24.24
N PHE A 76 -42.78 -18.60 23.05
CA PHE A 76 -43.20 -19.75 22.25
C PHE A 76 -43.03 -21.08 22.98
N TYR A 77 -41.88 -21.29 23.63
CA TYR A 77 -41.63 -22.55 24.33
C TYR A 77 -42.53 -22.74 25.57
N PHE A 78 -42.89 -21.66 26.28
CA PHE A 78 -43.80 -21.69 27.43
C PHE A 78 -45.27 -21.82 27.06
N CYS A 79 -45.72 -21.16 25.97
CA CYS A 79 -47.13 -21.15 25.59
C CYS A 79 -47.55 -22.32 24.69
N CYS A 80 -46.60 -23.05 24.11
CA CYS A 80 -46.89 -24.17 23.24
C CYS A 80 -47.03 -25.48 24.06
N PRO A 81 -48.24 -26.10 24.12
CA PRO A 81 -48.51 -27.22 25.03
C PRO A 81 -47.58 -28.42 24.84
N GLN A 82 -47.24 -28.74 23.59
CA GLN A 82 -46.34 -29.85 23.24
C GLN A 82 -44.90 -29.62 23.71
N THR A 83 -44.42 -28.37 23.70
CA THR A 83 -43.08 -28.06 24.22
C THR A 83 -43.10 -27.90 25.72
N ASN A 84 -44.21 -27.44 26.30
CA ASN A 84 -44.40 -27.30 27.74
C ASN A 84 -44.36 -28.67 28.44
N GLU A 85 -45.05 -29.67 27.92
CA GLU A 85 -44.96 -31.06 28.44
C GLU A 85 -43.53 -31.61 28.38
N ILE A 86 -42.80 -31.35 27.29
CA ILE A 86 -41.43 -31.84 27.11
C ILE A 86 -40.43 -31.08 27.99
N LEU A 87 -40.61 -29.76 28.16
CA LEU A 87 -39.76 -28.94 29.02
C LEU A 87 -40.01 -29.25 30.50
N TRP A 88 -41.25 -29.29 30.97
CA TRP A 88 -41.49 -29.39 32.42
C TRP A 88 -41.40 -30.81 32.98
N ASN A 89 -41.64 -31.84 32.16
CA ASN A 89 -41.63 -33.23 32.64
C ASN A 89 -40.26 -33.92 32.50
N ALA A 90 -39.27 -33.30 31.85
CA ALA A 90 -37.93 -33.85 31.72
C ALA A 90 -36.98 -33.25 32.78
N PRO A 91 -36.46 -34.04 33.75
CA PRO A 91 -35.51 -33.52 34.74
C PRO A 91 -34.26 -32.96 34.05
N GLY A 92 -33.87 -31.72 34.42
CA GLY A 92 -32.69 -31.02 33.90
C GLY A 92 -32.90 -30.13 32.65
N SER A 93 -34.09 -30.12 32.07
CA SER A 93 -34.45 -29.24 30.93
C SER A 93 -34.34 -27.74 31.24
N TRP A 94 -34.74 -27.33 32.45
CA TRP A 94 -34.64 -25.94 32.91
C TRP A 94 -33.18 -25.51 33.08
N ALA A 95 -32.32 -26.43 33.53
CA ALA A 95 -30.89 -26.20 33.68
C ALA A 95 -30.21 -26.05 32.31
N LEU A 96 -30.63 -26.83 31.31
CA LEU A 96 -30.18 -26.67 29.91
C LEU A 96 -30.65 -25.33 29.32
N TYR A 97 -31.88 -24.89 29.60
CA TYR A 97 -32.37 -23.59 29.16
C TYR A 97 -31.64 -22.41 29.83
N ALA A 98 -31.41 -22.49 31.15
CA ALA A 98 -30.65 -21.51 31.90
C ALA A 98 -29.19 -21.45 31.42
N ALA A 99 -28.57 -22.61 31.15
CA ALA A 99 -27.24 -22.70 30.55
C ALA A 99 -27.19 -22.10 29.14
N GLY A 100 -28.23 -22.30 28.33
CA GLY A 100 -28.37 -21.66 27.02
C GLY A 100 -28.45 -20.14 27.13
N LEU A 101 -29.28 -19.62 28.03
CA LEU A 101 -29.46 -18.18 28.24
C LEU A 101 -28.20 -17.52 28.81
N PHE A 102 -27.52 -18.18 29.76
CA PHE A 102 -26.21 -17.80 30.26
C PHE A 102 -25.15 -17.77 29.16
N SER A 103 -25.15 -18.78 28.27
CA SER A 103 -24.27 -18.81 27.11
C SER A 103 -24.53 -17.66 26.12
N VAL A 104 -25.77 -17.12 26.03
CA VAL A 104 -26.04 -15.96 25.15
C VAL A 104 -25.43 -14.71 25.74
N LEU A 105 -25.64 -14.50 27.03
CA LEU A 105 -25.07 -13.38 27.77
C LEU A 105 -23.53 -13.45 27.74
N LEU A 106 -22.96 -14.64 27.87
CA LEU A 106 -21.52 -14.88 27.81
C LEU A 106 -20.95 -14.69 26.40
N SER A 107 -21.64 -15.15 25.36
CA SER A 107 -21.27 -14.90 23.96
C SER A 107 -21.33 -13.40 23.64
N GLY A 108 -22.41 -12.72 24.01
CA GLY A 108 -22.56 -11.27 23.87
C GLY A 108 -21.48 -10.49 24.64
N TYR A 109 -21.12 -10.95 25.84
CA TYR A 109 -20.01 -10.40 26.63
C TYR A 109 -18.67 -10.58 25.91
N PHE A 110 -18.38 -11.75 25.34
CA PHE A 110 -17.14 -11.98 24.59
C PHE A 110 -17.06 -11.17 23.30
N PHE A 111 -18.18 -11.00 22.57
CA PHE A 111 -18.23 -10.10 21.43
C PHE A 111 -18.01 -8.64 21.83
N LEU A 112 -18.64 -8.19 22.92
CA LEU A 112 -18.47 -6.84 23.46
C LEU A 112 -17.04 -6.59 23.95
N GLN A 113 -16.45 -7.54 24.67
CA GLN A 113 -15.07 -7.45 25.13
C GLN A 113 -14.07 -7.48 23.98
N SER A 114 -14.30 -8.32 22.96
CA SER A 114 -13.48 -8.31 21.75
C SER A 114 -13.51 -6.96 21.05
N TYR A 115 -14.68 -6.33 20.99
CA TYR A 115 -14.86 -5.01 20.41
C TYR A 115 -14.14 -3.92 21.21
N LEU A 116 -14.23 -3.96 22.54
CA LEU A 116 -13.61 -2.96 23.43
C LEU A 116 -12.08 -3.09 23.52
N THR A 117 -11.55 -4.32 23.48
CA THR A 117 -10.13 -4.59 23.71
C THR A 117 -9.34 -4.89 22.44
N GLY A 118 -10.01 -5.09 21.30
CA GLY A 118 -9.39 -5.53 20.04
C GLY A 118 -8.88 -6.98 20.06
N HIS A 119 -9.13 -7.74 21.14
CA HIS A 119 -8.65 -9.12 21.27
C HIS A 119 -9.45 -10.10 20.42
N LYS A 120 -8.78 -10.65 19.40
CA LYS A 120 -9.37 -11.41 18.29
C LYS A 120 -9.82 -12.83 18.67
N MET A 121 -9.17 -13.45 19.66
CA MET A 121 -9.54 -14.78 20.18
C MET A 121 -10.94 -14.80 20.81
N LEU A 122 -11.40 -13.67 21.33
CA LEU A 122 -12.70 -13.55 21.98
C LEU A 122 -13.86 -13.64 20.99
N ILE A 123 -13.66 -13.30 19.71
CA ILE A 123 -14.67 -13.50 18.65
C ILE A 123 -14.89 -14.99 18.38
N ILE A 124 -13.80 -15.76 18.29
CA ILE A 124 -13.85 -17.21 18.03
C ILE A 124 -14.51 -17.92 19.20
N VAL A 125 -14.15 -17.55 20.44
CA VAL A 125 -14.81 -18.05 21.66
C VAL A 125 -16.28 -17.65 21.68
N GLY A 126 -16.62 -16.40 21.33
CA GLY A 126 -18.00 -15.92 21.22
C GLY A 126 -18.83 -16.72 20.21
N MET A 127 -18.28 -17.03 19.03
CA MET A 127 -18.93 -17.86 18.01
C MET A 127 -19.06 -19.33 18.46
N ALA A 128 -18.05 -19.89 19.11
CA ALA A 128 -18.10 -21.26 19.64
C ALA A 128 -19.16 -21.41 20.74
N VAL A 129 -19.26 -20.42 21.63
CA VAL A 129 -20.30 -20.35 22.68
C VAL A 129 -21.69 -20.12 22.07
N PHE A 130 -21.81 -19.39 20.96
CA PHE A 130 -23.08 -19.25 20.23
C PHE A 130 -23.48 -20.55 19.50
N ALA A 131 -22.52 -21.28 18.93
CA ALA A 131 -22.77 -22.56 18.29
C ALA A 131 -23.22 -23.63 19.30
N SER A 132 -22.58 -23.70 20.49
CA SER A 132 -23.01 -24.59 21.57
C SER A 132 -24.42 -24.24 22.09
N LEU A 133 -24.79 -22.97 22.03
CA LEU A 133 -26.13 -22.45 22.29
C LEU A 133 -27.23 -23.03 21.39
N VAL A 134 -26.96 -23.10 20.08
CA VAL A 134 -27.85 -23.72 19.09
C VAL A 134 -27.94 -25.24 19.28
N VAL A 135 -27.00 -25.85 20.00
CA VAL A 135 -27.10 -27.26 20.38
C VAL A 135 -27.90 -27.42 21.69
N ILE A 136 -27.62 -26.58 22.69
CA ILE A 136 -28.18 -26.67 24.05
C ILE A 136 -29.67 -26.25 24.09
N LEU A 137 -30.06 -25.15 23.45
CA LEU A 137 -31.47 -24.71 23.40
C LEU A 137 -32.38 -25.69 22.64
N TRP A 138 -31.78 -26.59 21.86
CA TRP A 138 -32.49 -27.47 20.93
C TRP A 138 -32.48 -28.94 21.37
N MET A 139 -31.64 -29.31 22.35
CA MET A 139 -31.58 -30.63 22.98
C MET A 139 -32.92 -31.15 23.53
N PRO A 140 -33.78 -30.33 24.16
CA PRO A 140 -35.08 -30.80 24.67
C PRO A 140 -36.01 -31.32 23.56
N LEU A 141 -35.85 -30.83 22.33
CA LEU A 141 -36.69 -31.19 21.18
C LEU A 141 -36.29 -32.54 20.55
N ILE A 142 -35.03 -32.97 20.74
CA ILE A 142 -34.51 -34.27 20.24
C ILE A 142 -35.23 -35.45 20.92
N LYS A 143 -35.72 -35.26 22.16
CA LYS A 143 -36.44 -36.28 22.92
C LYS A 143 -37.89 -36.52 22.43
N SER A 144 -38.37 -35.82 21.40
CA SER A 144 -39.70 -36.05 20.82
C SER A 144 -39.68 -37.19 19.78
N PRO A 145 -40.30 -38.36 20.07
CA PRO A 145 -40.25 -39.53 19.19
C PRO A 145 -40.95 -39.34 17.84
N ARG A 146 -41.83 -38.34 17.71
CA ARG A 146 -42.61 -38.08 16.48
C ARG A 146 -41.92 -37.15 15.48
N ASN A 147 -40.93 -36.37 15.90
CA ASN A 147 -40.34 -35.29 15.09
C ASN A 147 -38.81 -35.38 14.91
N TRP A 148 -38.15 -36.39 15.49
CA TRP A 148 -36.68 -36.51 15.49
C TRP A 148 -36.04 -36.47 14.09
N LYS A 149 -36.69 -37.05 13.06
CA LYS A 149 -36.18 -37.02 11.67
C LYS A 149 -36.09 -35.61 11.10
N ILE A 150 -37.09 -34.77 11.36
CA ILE A 150 -37.12 -33.37 10.90
C ILE A 150 -36.10 -32.54 11.67
N ILE A 151 -35.94 -32.83 12.97
CA ILE A 151 -34.98 -32.16 13.84
C ILE A 151 -33.54 -32.54 13.47
N LEU A 152 -33.29 -33.80 13.10
CA LEU A 152 -31.98 -34.30 12.67
C LEU A 152 -31.58 -33.73 11.30
N VAL A 153 -32.48 -33.79 10.31
CA VAL A 153 -32.23 -33.18 8.99
C VAL A 153 -32.03 -31.67 9.14
N ARG A 154 -32.87 -30.98 9.91
CA ARG A 154 -32.70 -29.55 10.20
C ARG A 154 -31.40 -29.25 10.96
N GLY A 155 -31.03 -30.07 11.93
CA GLY A 155 -29.79 -29.94 12.68
C GLY A 155 -28.57 -30.08 11.78
N VAL A 156 -28.60 -30.99 10.82
CA VAL A 156 -27.55 -31.14 9.80
C VAL A 156 -27.50 -29.93 8.87
N PHE A 157 -28.64 -29.48 8.33
CA PHE A 157 -28.68 -28.30 7.45
C PHE A 157 -28.31 -27.00 8.17
N LEU A 158 -28.73 -26.84 9.42
CA LEU A 158 -28.43 -25.66 10.23
C LEU A 158 -27.00 -25.70 10.76
N ALA A 159 -26.47 -26.86 11.17
CA ALA A 159 -25.05 -27.00 11.52
C ALA A 159 -24.15 -26.83 10.29
N ALA A 160 -24.58 -27.28 9.11
CA ALA A 160 -23.88 -27.01 7.85
C ALA A 160 -23.97 -25.53 7.46
N ALA A 161 -25.13 -24.87 7.62
CA ALA A 161 -25.31 -23.45 7.34
C ALA A 161 -24.56 -22.55 8.34
N ILE A 162 -24.62 -22.85 9.63
CA ILE A 162 -23.86 -22.17 10.68
C ILE A 162 -22.37 -22.45 10.52
N GLY A 163 -21.97 -23.70 10.32
CA GLY A 163 -20.57 -24.07 10.11
C GLY A 163 -19.98 -23.38 8.88
N SER A 164 -20.70 -23.34 7.77
CA SER A 164 -20.29 -22.61 6.57
C SER A 164 -20.35 -21.08 6.73
N SER A 165 -21.26 -20.55 7.55
CA SER A 165 -21.32 -19.10 7.86
C SER A 165 -20.28 -18.65 8.86
N VAL A 166 -19.94 -19.47 9.84
CA VAL A 166 -18.81 -19.27 10.77
C VAL A 166 -17.51 -19.38 9.99
N LEU A 167 -17.41 -20.32 9.05
CA LEU A 167 -16.27 -20.40 8.13
C LEU A 167 -16.19 -19.15 7.25
N ALA A 168 -17.29 -18.72 6.64
CA ALA A 168 -17.34 -17.51 5.81
C ALA A 168 -17.07 -16.23 6.62
N ALA A 169 -17.62 -16.12 7.82
CA ALA A 169 -17.42 -14.99 8.74
C ALA A 169 -16.03 -14.98 9.34
N ALA A 170 -15.44 -16.14 9.66
CA ALA A 170 -14.06 -16.26 10.10
C ALA A 170 -13.09 -15.90 8.96
N VAL A 171 -13.39 -16.31 7.72
CA VAL A 171 -12.60 -15.92 6.54
C VAL A 171 -12.79 -14.44 6.19
N LEU A 172 -13.99 -13.88 6.34
CA LEU A 172 -14.27 -12.44 6.16
C LEU A 172 -13.68 -11.59 7.28
N ALA A 173 -13.69 -12.09 8.53
CA ALA A 173 -13.05 -11.44 9.67
C ALA A 173 -11.53 -11.53 9.55
N TYR A 174 -10.97 -12.65 9.09
CA TYR A 174 -9.57 -12.78 8.70
C TYR A 174 -9.24 -11.80 7.55
N TRP A 175 -10.08 -11.70 6.51
CA TRP A 175 -9.96 -10.71 5.44
C TRP A 175 -9.96 -9.27 5.99
N PHE A 176 -10.87 -8.95 6.91
CA PHE A 176 -10.96 -7.64 7.54
C PHE A 176 -9.83 -7.38 8.56
N MET A 177 -9.25 -8.42 9.14
CA MET A 177 -8.21 -8.27 10.17
C MET A 177 -6.81 -8.26 9.58
N ASP A 178 -6.54 -9.08 8.59
CA ASP A 178 -5.23 -9.19 7.96
C ASP A 178 -4.98 -8.03 6.98
N THR A 179 -5.96 -7.72 6.12
CA THR A 179 -5.89 -6.58 5.18
C THR A 179 -5.76 -5.22 5.90
N PHE A 180 -6.27 -5.11 7.13
CA PHE A 180 -6.31 -3.82 7.84
C PHE A 180 -5.28 -3.69 8.96
N PHE A 181 -4.88 -4.78 9.63
CA PHE A 181 -4.03 -4.74 10.83
C PHE A 181 -2.75 -5.57 10.77
N GLY A 182 -2.47 -6.27 9.66
CA GLY A 182 -1.18 -6.94 9.37
C GLY A 182 -0.58 -7.73 10.54
N GLY A 183 -0.91 -9.03 10.63
CA GLY A 183 -0.15 -9.93 11.51
C GLY A 183 -0.96 -10.94 12.31
N LEU A 184 -1.46 -11.99 11.66
CA LEU A 184 -1.75 -13.25 12.36
C LEU A 184 -1.27 -14.44 11.52
N PRO A 185 -0.32 -15.26 12.01
CA PRO A 185 -0.03 -16.55 11.41
C PRO A 185 -0.96 -17.60 12.05
N LEU A 186 -1.94 -18.11 11.31
CA LEU A 186 -2.76 -19.24 11.76
C LEU A 186 -2.80 -20.32 10.66
N VAL A 187 -1.87 -21.27 10.82
CA VAL A 187 -1.63 -22.49 10.02
C VAL A 187 -2.91 -23.34 9.78
N PHE A 188 -4.01 -23.10 10.50
CA PHE A 188 -5.25 -23.85 10.36
C PHE A 188 -6.06 -23.49 9.10
N PHE A 189 -5.87 -22.30 8.51
CA PHE A 189 -6.60 -21.85 7.31
C PHE A 189 -5.88 -22.13 5.97
N ASP A 190 -4.61 -22.57 6.00
CA ASP A 190 -3.85 -22.98 4.80
C ASP A 190 -4.52 -24.14 4.03
N CYS A 191 -5.37 -24.92 4.71
CA CYS A 191 -6.16 -26.00 4.10
C CYS A 191 -7.30 -25.48 3.21
N LEU A 192 -7.76 -24.23 3.38
CA LEU A 192 -8.85 -23.62 2.63
C LEU A 192 -8.29 -22.60 1.64
N LYS A 193 -7.72 -23.10 0.53
CA LYS A 193 -7.30 -22.25 -0.59
C LYS A 193 -8.45 -21.29 -0.99
N PRO A 194 -8.17 -20.04 -1.42
CA PRO A 194 -9.18 -19.01 -1.73
C PRO A 194 -10.29 -19.45 -2.70
N GLY A 195 -10.02 -20.48 -3.51
CA GLY A 195 -10.99 -21.10 -4.42
C GLY A 195 -12.19 -21.77 -3.73
N TRP A 196 -12.08 -22.15 -2.45
CA TRP A 196 -13.16 -22.79 -1.68
C TRP A 196 -14.07 -21.81 -0.94
N LEU A 197 -13.65 -20.54 -0.77
CA LEU A 197 -14.46 -19.53 -0.08
C LEU A 197 -15.78 -19.30 -0.81
N TYR A 198 -15.74 -19.15 -2.15
CA TYR A 198 -16.97 -18.93 -2.90
C TYR A 198 -17.88 -20.14 -2.84
N PRO A 199 -17.46 -21.37 -3.20
CA PRO A 199 -18.29 -22.55 -3.01
C PRO A 199 -18.85 -22.67 -1.59
N ALA A 200 -18.07 -22.35 -0.55
CA ALA A 200 -18.55 -22.38 0.83
C ALA A 200 -19.60 -21.30 1.12
N VAL A 201 -19.44 -20.08 0.60
CA VAL A 201 -20.43 -18.99 0.73
C VAL A 201 -21.69 -19.32 -0.09
N TYR A 202 -21.55 -19.76 -1.34
CA TYR A 202 -22.67 -20.21 -2.19
C TYR A 202 -23.40 -21.40 -1.56
N ALA A 203 -22.67 -22.39 -1.06
CA ALA A 203 -23.25 -23.53 -0.35
C ALA A 203 -23.95 -23.08 0.93
N SER A 204 -23.34 -22.17 1.72
CA SER A 204 -23.98 -21.63 2.93
C SER A 204 -25.34 -21.01 2.61
N LEU A 205 -25.44 -20.21 1.54
CA LEU A 205 -26.67 -19.55 1.12
C LEU A 205 -27.73 -20.53 0.60
N VAL A 206 -27.31 -21.51 -0.22
CA VAL A 206 -28.20 -22.57 -0.70
C VAL A 206 -28.69 -23.46 0.44
N LEU A 207 -27.91 -23.60 1.51
CA LEU A 207 -28.29 -24.33 2.72
C LEU A 207 -29.13 -23.49 3.70
N TRP A 208 -28.98 -22.16 3.69
CA TRP A 208 -29.78 -21.25 4.53
C TRP A 208 -31.25 -21.20 4.15
N ILE A 209 -31.59 -21.23 2.85
CA ILE A 209 -32.98 -21.25 2.37
C ILE A 209 -33.75 -22.47 2.89
N PRO A 210 -33.29 -23.73 2.69
CA PRO A 210 -33.94 -24.90 3.25
C PRO A 210 -33.85 -24.92 4.78
N ALA A 211 -32.77 -24.44 5.41
CA ALA A 211 -32.72 -24.32 6.87
C ALA A 211 -33.78 -23.36 7.42
N TYR A 212 -34.02 -22.24 6.74
CA TYR A 212 -35.06 -21.25 7.07
C TYR A 212 -36.47 -21.85 6.88
N MET A 213 -36.71 -22.53 5.76
CA MET A 213 -37.99 -23.20 5.48
C MET A 213 -38.27 -24.38 6.42
N LEU A 214 -37.26 -25.19 6.75
CA LEU A 214 -37.36 -26.28 7.72
C LEU A 214 -37.61 -25.75 9.13
N THR A 215 -37.06 -24.58 9.47
CA THR A 215 -37.34 -23.89 10.73
C THR A 215 -38.79 -23.43 10.80
N ALA A 216 -39.33 -22.83 9.73
CA ALA A 216 -40.75 -22.49 9.64
C ALA A 216 -41.65 -23.74 9.76
N LEU A 217 -41.27 -24.84 9.09
CA LEU A 217 -42.05 -26.08 9.09
C LEU A 217 -42.09 -26.72 10.47
N MET A 218 -40.98 -26.66 11.20
CA MET A 218 -40.90 -27.14 12.56
C MET A 218 -41.79 -26.32 13.49
N TYR A 219 -41.72 -24.98 13.43
CA TYR A 219 -42.60 -24.12 14.23
C TYR A 219 -44.07 -24.35 13.90
N ALA A 220 -44.42 -24.56 12.62
CA ALA A 220 -45.77 -24.92 12.20
C ALA A 220 -46.26 -26.21 12.87
N LYS A 221 -45.43 -27.27 12.82
CA LYS A 221 -45.77 -28.58 13.38
C LYS A 221 -45.88 -28.57 14.90
N MET A 222 -44.97 -27.87 15.60
CA MET A 222 -44.98 -27.77 17.06
C MET A 222 -46.20 -27.01 17.58
N SER A 223 -46.62 -25.98 16.86
CA SER A 223 -47.81 -25.19 17.22
C SER A 223 -49.12 -25.70 16.62
N GLN A 224 -49.08 -26.81 15.87
CA GLN A 224 -50.22 -27.38 15.16
C GLN A 224 -50.95 -26.38 14.23
N ILE A 225 -50.23 -25.39 13.67
CA ILE A 225 -50.81 -24.44 12.72
C ILE A 225 -50.40 -24.77 11.28
N PRO A 226 -51.22 -24.41 10.28
CA PRO A 226 -50.83 -24.54 8.88
C PRO A 226 -49.53 -23.78 8.58
N PHE A 227 -48.60 -24.39 7.83
CA PHE A 227 -47.30 -23.82 7.47
C PHE A 227 -47.38 -22.39 6.92
N ARG A 228 -48.38 -22.11 6.06
CA ARG A 228 -48.59 -20.77 5.48
C ARG A 228 -48.86 -19.71 6.56
N LYS A 229 -49.49 -20.08 7.68
CA LYS A 229 -49.79 -19.16 8.78
C LYS A 229 -48.56 -18.80 9.62
N ILE A 230 -47.41 -19.48 9.46
CA ILE A 230 -46.16 -19.08 10.12
C ILE A 230 -45.60 -17.78 9.53
N PHE A 231 -45.82 -17.54 8.23
CA PHE A 231 -45.42 -16.32 7.54
C PHE A 231 -46.44 -15.20 7.76
N GLY A 232 -46.55 -14.72 9.00
CA GLY A 232 -47.40 -13.59 9.35
C GLY A 232 -46.94 -12.27 8.69
N GLY A 233 -47.78 -11.23 8.77
CA GLY A 233 -47.51 -9.93 8.14
C GLY A 233 -46.18 -9.29 8.56
N VAL A 234 -45.77 -9.45 9.83
CA VAL A 234 -44.48 -8.93 10.32
C VAL A 234 -43.29 -9.56 9.59
N ASN A 235 -43.35 -10.86 9.29
CA ASN A 235 -42.28 -11.57 8.58
C ASN A 235 -42.16 -11.06 7.15
N VAL A 236 -43.30 -10.87 6.49
CA VAL A 236 -43.37 -10.29 5.16
C VAL A 236 -42.76 -8.89 5.17
N ILE A 237 -43.10 -8.04 6.16
CA ILE A 237 -42.53 -6.70 6.30
C ILE A 237 -41.00 -6.76 6.45
N ILE A 238 -40.47 -7.60 7.33
CA ILE A 238 -39.01 -7.74 7.53
C ILE A 238 -38.32 -8.18 6.23
N LEU A 239 -38.88 -9.17 5.53
CA LEU A 239 -38.32 -9.65 4.26
C LEU A 239 -38.40 -8.58 3.17
N VAL A 240 -39.48 -7.81 3.10
CA VAL A 240 -39.63 -6.69 2.15
C VAL A 240 -38.62 -5.59 2.43
N ILE A 241 -38.41 -5.22 3.71
CA ILE A 241 -37.38 -4.25 4.11
C ILE A 241 -36.00 -4.76 3.69
N TRP A 242 -35.68 -6.02 3.99
CA TRP A 242 -34.38 -6.61 3.65
C TRP A 242 -34.16 -6.64 2.12
N ALA A 243 -35.16 -7.06 1.35
CA ALA A 243 -35.11 -7.04 -0.11
C ALA A 243 -34.97 -5.61 -0.67
N GLY A 244 -35.70 -4.64 -0.09
CA GLY A 244 -35.58 -3.23 -0.46
C GLY A 244 -34.18 -2.69 -0.23
N PHE A 245 -33.57 -2.96 0.93
CA PHE A 245 -32.19 -2.58 1.23
C PHE A 245 -31.19 -3.21 0.25
N TYR A 246 -31.37 -4.49 -0.08
CA TYR A 246 -30.55 -5.17 -1.08
C TYR A 246 -30.63 -4.47 -2.45
N LEU A 247 -31.84 -4.18 -2.93
CA LEU A 247 -32.06 -3.53 -4.23
C LEU A 247 -31.49 -2.11 -4.28
N ILE A 248 -31.67 -1.31 -3.21
CA ILE A 248 -31.09 0.03 -3.07
C ILE A 248 -29.57 -0.05 -3.12
N SER A 249 -28.97 -0.99 -2.37
CA SER A 249 -27.52 -1.19 -2.34
C SER A 249 -26.97 -1.59 -3.70
N LEU A 250 -27.69 -2.45 -4.42
CA LEU A 250 -27.32 -2.88 -5.77
C LEU A 250 -27.40 -1.72 -6.77
N ALA A 251 -28.47 -0.93 -6.73
CA ALA A 251 -28.60 0.27 -7.55
C ALA A 251 -27.49 1.28 -7.26
N ALA A 252 -27.17 1.50 -5.98
CA ALA A 252 -26.06 2.36 -5.56
C ALA A 252 -24.71 1.84 -6.08
N ALA A 253 -24.45 0.53 -5.99
CA ALA A 253 -23.23 -0.09 -6.51
C ALA A 253 -23.09 0.08 -8.03
N CYS A 254 -24.17 -0.16 -8.79
CA CYS A 254 -24.20 0.06 -10.24
C CYS A 254 -23.94 1.53 -10.60
N ARG A 255 -24.56 2.47 -9.89
CA ARG A 255 -24.33 3.91 -10.08
C ARG A 255 -22.89 4.32 -9.76
N ALA A 256 -22.34 3.81 -8.66
CA ALA A 256 -20.95 4.05 -8.28
C ALA A 256 -19.99 3.53 -9.35
N ARG A 257 -20.26 2.34 -9.91
CA ARG A 257 -19.46 1.77 -11.00
C ARG A 257 -19.45 2.66 -12.23
N SER A 258 -20.63 3.12 -12.67
CA SER A 258 -20.73 4.03 -13.80
C SER A 258 -19.93 5.31 -13.58
N ARG A 259 -19.96 5.87 -12.36
CA ARG A 259 -19.12 7.03 -12.00
C ARG A 259 -17.63 6.71 -12.06
N THR A 260 -17.21 5.56 -11.55
CA THR A 260 -15.80 5.14 -11.62
C THR A 260 -15.33 4.98 -13.07
N GLU A 261 -16.14 4.37 -13.93
CA GLU A 261 -15.84 4.22 -15.36
C GLU A 261 -15.73 5.60 -16.05
N GLN A 262 -16.63 6.54 -15.73
CA GLN A 262 -16.54 7.92 -16.23
C GLN A 262 -15.27 8.64 -15.73
N THR A 263 -14.89 8.46 -14.48
CA THR A 263 -13.64 9.02 -13.93
C THR A 263 -12.42 8.45 -14.63
N ILE A 264 -12.40 7.13 -14.88
CA ILE A 264 -11.34 6.48 -15.66
C ILE A 264 -11.26 7.08 -17.06
N VAL A 265 -12.38 7.20 -17.78
CA VAL A 265 -12.41 7.82 -19.12
C VAL A 265 -11.92 9.27 -19.09
N LYS A 266 -12.26 10.04 -18.05
CA LYS A 266 -11.75 11.40 -17.88
C LYS A 266 -10.24 11.43 -17.66
N LEU A 267 -9.70 10.49 -16.88
CA LEU A 267 -8.25 10.36 -16.68
C LEU A 267 -7.55 9.92 -17.97
N GLU A 268 -8.13 8.98 -18.71
CA GLU A 268 -7.58 8.55 -20.01
C GLU A 268 -7.53 9.70 -21.00
N LYS A 269 -8.56 10.55 -21.03
CA LYS A 269 -8.55 11.80 -21.81
C LYS A 269 -7.52 12.80 -21.29
N HIS A 270 -7.38 12.94 -19.97
CA HIS A 270 -6.41 13.84 -19.33
C HIS A 270 -4.97 13.47 -19.69
N PHE A 271 -4.62 12.18 -19.59
CA PHE A 271 -3.30 11.65 -19.94
C PHE A 271 -3.11 11.40 -21.44
N GLY A 272 -4.19 11.45 -22.23
CA GLY A 272 -4.18 11.15 -23.66
C GLY A 272 -3.91 9.68 -23.98
N ARG A 273 -4.08 8.76 -23.00
CA ARG A 273 -3.70 7.34 -23.09
C ARG A 273 -4.60 6.46 -22.20
N PRO A 274 -4.92 5.22 -22.62
CA PRO A 274 -5.66 4.27 -21.79
C PRO A 274 -4.94 3.92 -20.47
N LEU A 275 -5.69 3.74 -19.38
CA LEU A 275 -5.12 3.36 -18.06
C LEU A 275 -4.91 1.85 -17.94
N THR A 276 -4.09 1.28 -18.84
CA THR A 276 -3.81 -0.16 -18.92
C THR A 276 -2.33 -0.49 -18.75
N ILE A 277 -2.05 -1.71 -18.28
CA ILE A 277 -0.68 -2.22 -18.14
C ILE A 277 0.02 -2.26 -19.50
N GLU A 278 -0.67 -2.71 -20.55
CA GLU A 278 -0.11 -2.82 -21.90
C GLU A 278 0.30 -1.46 -22.45
N THR A 279 -0.56 -0.44 -22.29
CA THR A 279 -0.25 0.93 -22.69
C THR A 279 0.94 1.48 -21.90
N LEU A 280 1.00 1.26 -20.58
CA LEU A 280 2.16 1.65 -19.76
C LEU A 280 3.45 0.96 -20.24
N LEU A 281 3.41 -0.34 -20.51
CA LEU A 281 4.57 -1.09 -21.01
C LEU A 281 5.02 -0.63 -22.40
N SER A 282 4.09 -0.34 -23.31
CA SER A 282 4.42 0.25 -24.61
C SER A 282 5.04 1.63 -24.46
N PHE A 283 4.54 2.43 -23.51
CA PHE A 283 5.06 3.76 -23.24
C PHE A 283 6.47 3.70 -22.60
N CYS A 284 6.74 2.73 -21.71
CA CYS A 284 8.09 2.45 -21.22
C CYS A 284 9.07 2.05 -22.33
N ARG A 285 8.62 1.28 -23.33
CA ARG A 285 9.50 0.87 -24.44
C ARG A 285 9.81 2.04 -25.38
N GLY A 286 8.84 2.91 -25.62
CA GLY A 286 8.96 3.97 -26.63
C GLY A 286 9.31 3.38 -28.01
N ASN A 287 10.14 4.10 -28.77
CA ASN A 287 10.59 3.67 -30.11
C ASN A 287 11.89 2.86 -30.10
N ARG A 288 12.36 2.39 -28.93
CA ARG A 288 13.66 1.71 -28.82
C ARG A 288 13.53 0.23 -29.20
N PRO A 289 14.52 -0.33 -29.91
CA PRO A 289 14.55 -1.76 -30.18
C PRO A 289 14.72 -2.54 -28.87
N VAL A 290 14.09 -3.71 -28.81
CA VAL A 290 14.22 -4.62 -27.67
C VAL A 290 15.42 -5.52 -27.87
N ASP A 291 16.31 -5.60 -26.89
CA ASP A 291 17.47 -6.50 -26.91
C ASP A 291 17.64 -7.20 -25.55
N GLU A 292 17.09 -8.41 -25.44
CA GLU A 292 17.25 -9.22 -24.22
C GLU A 292 18.68 -9.70 -24.01
N SER A 293 19.45 -9.88 -25.08
CA SER A 293 20.82 -10.39 -25.00
C SER A 293 21.75 -9.35 -24.36
N PHE A 294 21.52 -8.08 -24.66
CA PHE A 294 22.19 -6.95 -24.03
C PHE A 294 21.97 -6.98 -22.51
N TRP A 295 20.70 -7.03 -22.08
CA TRP A 295 20.37 -6.97 -20.65
C TRP A 295 20.87 -8.20 -19.87
N LYS A 296 20.83 -9.40 -20.46
CA LYS A 296 21.45 -10.59 -19.85
C LYS A 296 22.95 -10.45 -19.67
N GLN A 297 23.64 -9.80 -20.61
CA GLN A 297 25.06 -9.53 -20.49
C GLN A 297 25.36 -8.48 -19.42
N VAL A 298 24.52 -7.44 -19.30
CA VAL A 298 24.62 -6.47 -18.21
C VAL A 298 24.46 -7.16 -16.87
N ASP A 299 23.41 -7.97 -16.71
CA ASP A 299 23.13 -8.72 -15.47
C ASP A 299 24.32 -9.62 -15.10
N ALA A 300 24.86 -10.38 -16.05
CA ALA A 300 26.02 -11.25 -15.82
C ALA A 300 27.28 -10.47 -15.41
N CYS A 301 27.57 -9.33 -16.05
CA CYS A 301 28.70 -8.49 -15.67
C CYS A 301 28.51 -7.87 -14.28
N MET A 302 27.29 -7.46 -13.93
CA MET A 302 26.98 -6.92 -12.62
C MET A 302 27.12 -7.98 -11.52
N GLU A 303 26.63 -9.21 -11.77
CA GLU A 303 26.82 -10.34 -10.86
C GLU A 303 28.30 -10.66 -10.65
N GLU A 304 29.10 -10.69 -11.71
CA GLU A 304 30.54 -10.96 -11.62
C GLU A 304 31.28 -9.92 -10.76
N ILE A 305 30.94 -8.65 -10.91
CA ILE A 305 31.48 -7.56 -10.07
C ILE A 305 31.04 -7.73 -8.59
N ALA A 306 29.86 -8.32 -8.35
CA ALA A 306 29.24 -8.51 -7.05
C ALA A 306 29.54 -9.84 -6.33
N LYS A 307 30.24 -10.81 -6.96
CA LYS A 307 30.45 -12.18 -6.41
C LYS A 307 31.07 -12.20 -4.98
N PRO A 308 30.61 -13.08 -4.06
CA PRO A 308 31.18 -13.25 -2.73
C PRO A 308 32.60 -13.84 -2.80
N GLY A 309 33.54 -13.32 -1.99
CA GLY A 309 35.00 -13.44 -2.17
C GLY A 309 35.63 -12.14 -2.70
N ASN A 310 34.82 -11.35 -3.40
CA ASN A 310 34.90 -9.89 -3.47
C ASN A 310 33.93 -9.29 -2.43
N GLU A 311 33.81 -9.85 -1.21
CA GLU A 311 32.81 -9.48 -0.16
C GLU A 311 32.82 -8.00 0.22
N ASP A 312 33.90 -7.36 -0.18
CA ASP A 312 34.27 -6.02 0.11
C ASP A 312 33.69 -5.11 -1.03
N ASN A 313 33.22 -5.63 -2.19
CA ASN A 313 32.75 -4.87 -3.38
C ASN A 313 31.30 -4.36 -3.29
N THR A 314 30.61 -4.61 -2.18
CA THR A 314 29.26 -4.10 -1.87
C THR A 314 29.16 -2.57 -1.84
N PHE A 315 30.30 -1.86 -1.93
CA PHE A 315 30.39 -0.40 -1.85
C PHE A 315 29.94 0.37 -3.10
N ALA A 316 29.60 -0.30 -4.20
CA ALA A 316 29.00 0.37 -5.36
C ALA A 316 27.58 0.93 -5.08
N LEU A 317 26.96 0.52 -3.96
CA LEU A 317 25.57 0.82 -3.63
C LEU A 317 25.39 2.03 -2.69
N ILE A 318 26.46 2.63 -2.17
CA ILE A 318 26.34 3.80 -1.30
C ILE A 318 26.93 5.00 -2.04
N PRO A 319 26.10 5.91 -2.58
CA PRO A 319 26.54 7.21 -3.06
C PRO A 319 26.91 8.07 -1.83
N GLY A 320 28.00 7.72 -1.19
CA GLY A 320 28.59 8.48 -0.12
C GLY A 320 29.67 9.38 -0.70
N ILE A 321 29.26 10.49 -1.30
CA ILE A 321 30.07 11.72 -1.36
C ILE A 321 31.41 11.53 -2.11
N PRO A 322 31.41 11.44 -3.46
CA PRO A 322 32.61 11.27 -4.30
C PRO A 322 33.62 12.42 -4.21
N MET A 323 33.22 13.51 -3.56
CA MET A 323 34.04 14.65 -3.15
C MET A 323 34.76 14.43 -1.81
N GLY A 324 34.51 13.31 -1.14
CA GLY A 324 35.08 12.96 0.16
C GLY A 324 36.56 12.62 0.07
N ILE A 325 37.26 12.83 1.18
CA ILE A 325 38.63 12.34 1.35
C ILE A 325 38.54 10.85 1.65
N TYR A 326 38.94 10.02 0.69
CA TYR A 326 38.97 8.56 0.85
C TYR A 326 40.35 8.08 1.33
N PRO A 327 40.39 7.03 2.18
CA PRO A 327 41.64 6.35 2.47
C PRO A 327 42.29 5.77 1.21
N GLU A 328 43.62 5.80 1.13
CA GLU A 328 44.39 5.26 -0.01
C GLU A 328 44.07 3.78 -0.30
N LYS A 329 43.87 2.98 0.75
CA LYS A 329 43.44 1.58 0.63
C LYS A 329 42.12 1.44 -0.12
N THR A 330 41.18 2.36 0.12
CA THR A 330 39.88 2.40 -0.55
C THR A 330 40.03 2.81 -2.01
N LEU A 331 40.83 3.83 -2.31
CA LEU A 331 41.09 4.27 -3.69
C LEU A 331 41.76 3.18 -4.54
N ARG A 332 42.81 2.52 -4.03
CA ARG A 332 43.46 1.40 -4.74
C ARG A 332 42.49 0.28 -5.08
N ARG A 333 41.54 0.04 -4.18
CA ARG A 333 40.55 -1.00 -4.32
C ARG A 333 39.50 -0.67 -5.38
N TYR A 334 38.99 0.56 -5.38
CA TYR A 334 38.13 1.05 -6.47
C TYR A 334 38.87 1.03 -7.80
N ARG A 335 40.14 1.43 -7.83
CA ARG A 335 40.96 1.37 -9.03
C ARG A 335 41.07 -0.04 -9.61
N LYS A 336 41.30 -1.06 -8.76
CA LYS A 336 41.30 -2.47 -9.19
C LYS A 336 39.97 -2.87 -9.85
N VAL A 337 38.83 -2.54 -9.24
CA VAL A 337 37.52 -2.90 -9.80
C VAL A 337 37.18 -2.10 -11.07
N ILE A 338 37.47 -0.80 -11.09
CA ILE A 338 37.08 0.09 -12.18
C ILE A 338 37.97 -0.08 -13.41
N GLU A 339 39.28 -0.25 -13.21
CA GLU A 339 40.25 -0.25 -14.31
C GLU A 339 40.67 -1.66 -14.73
N GLN A 340 40.75 -2.62 -13.78
CA GLN A 340 41.33 -3.95 -14.04
C GLN A 340 40.28 -5.06 -14.23
N SER A 341 39.00 -4.82 -13.97
CA SER A 341 37.93 -5.81 -14.20
C SER A 341 37.53 -5.89 -15.67
N GLU A 342 37.63 -7.08 -16.26
CA GLU A 342 37.15 -7.33 -17.63
C GLU A 342 35.65 -7.09 -17.77
N ALA A 343 34.85 -7.56 -16.81
CA ALA A 343 33.41 -7.31 -16.75
C ALA A 343 33.09 -5.81 -16.76
N ARG A 344 33.85 -5.01 -16.03
CA ARG A 344 33.69 -3.55 -16.03
C ARG A 344 34.07 -2.92 -17.36
N GLN A 345 35.17 -3.35 -17.98
CA GLN A 345 35.56 -2.85 -19.30
C GLN A 345 34.52 -3.19 -20.36
N LYS A 346 33.92 -4.39 -20.29
CA LYS A 346 32.80 -4.79 -21.14
C LYS A 346 31.58 -3.89 -20.95
N LEU A 347 31.18 -3.63 -19.69
CA LEU A 347 30.10 -2.69 -19.37
C LEU A 347 30.37 -1.28 -19.91
N LYS A 348 31.61 -0.76 -19.78
CA LYS A 348 31.98 0.57 -20.31
C LYS A 348 31.74 0.67 -21.82
N ARG A 349 32.10 -0.39 -22.58
CA ARG A 349 31.86 -0.46 -24.04
C ARG A 349 30.37 -0.50 -24.35
N MET A 350 29.62 -1.34 -23.66
CA MET A 350 28.15 -1.45 -23.83
C MET A 350 27.45 -0.11 -23.54
N MET A 351 27.84 0.59 -22.48
CA MET A 351 27.25 1.88 -22.08
C MET A 351 27.67 3.07 -22.92
N SER A 352 28.64 2.87 -23.81
CA SER A 352 29.01 3.88 -24.80
C SER A 352 28.02 3.94 -25.97
N GLN A 353 27.18 2.91 -26.13
CA GLN A 353 26.11 2.86 -27.13
C GLN A 353 24.75 3.22 -26.50
N PRO A 354 23.74 3.62 -27.31
CA PRO A 354 22.38 3.82 -26.82
C PRO A 354 21.81 2.56 -26.17
N LEU A 355 21.18 2.70 -24.99
CA LEU A 355 20.62 1.58 -24.26
C LEU A 355 19.32 1.06 -24.93
N PRO A 356 19.22 -0.25 -25.26
CA PRO A 356 18.03 -0.84 -25.84
C PRO A 356 16.90 -1.00 -24.81
N ALA A 357 15.66 -1.15 -25.26
CA ALA A 357 14.55 -1.44 -24.37
C ALA A 357 14.64 -2.87 -23.79
N ARG A 358 14.28 -3.06 -22.52
CA ARG A 358 14.12 -4.39 -21.91
C ARG A 358 12.75 -4.96 -22.28
N ARG A 359 12.69 -6.26 -22.55
CA ARG A 359 11.40 -6.93 -22.75
C ARG A 359 10.76 -7.21 -21.40
N TYR A 360 9.66 -6.52 -21.14
CA TYR A 360 8.74 -6.91 -20.07
C TYR A 360 7.88 -8.09 -20.58
N LYS A 361 7.93 -9.23 -19.89
CA LYS A 361 6.98 -10.31 -20.15
C LYS A 361 5.60 -9.77 -19.82
N THR A 362 4.66 -9.85 -20.76
CA THR A 362 3.27 -9.42 -20.53
C THR A 362 2.66 -10.39 -19.51
N THR A 363 2.81 -10.08 -18.24
CA THR A 363 2.06 -10.73 -17.17
C THR A 363 0.69 -10.06 -17.06
N SER A 364 -0.28 -10.75 -16.48
CA SER A 364 -1.60 -10.18 -16.25
C SER A 364 -1.63 -9.10 -15.15
N ASP A 365 -0.48 -8.76 -14.56
CA ASP A 365 -0.34 -7.91 -13.37
C ASP A 365 0.99 -7.14 -13.29
N LEU A 366 0.95 -5.95 -12.68
CA LEU A 366 2.12 -5.06 -12.55
C LEU A 366 3.11 -5.49 -11.46
N HIS A 367 2.70 -6.22 -10.42
CA HIS A 367 3.66 -6.65 -9.37
C HIS A 367 4.60 -7.78 -9.83
N GLY A 368 4.19 -8.59 -10.80
CA GLY A 368 5.03 -9.66 -11.35
C GLY A 368 6.06 -9.15 -12.36
N LEU A 369 6.00 -7.87 -12.73
CA LEU A 369 6.93 -7.27 -13.68
C LEU A 369 8.25 -6.92 -13.00
N ASP A 370 9.31 -7.56 -13.50
CA ASP A 370 10.67 -7.21 -13.14
C ASP A 370 11.12 -5.95 -13.90
N PHE A 371 11.05 -4.82 -13.23
CA PHE A 371 11.57 -3.54 -13.72
C PHE A 371 13.06 -3.35 -13.42
N SER A 372 13.85 -4.41 -13.24
CA SER A 372 15.30 -4.46 -12.94
C SER A 372 16.17 -3.26 -13.33
N GLU A 373 15.90 -2.55 -14.42
CA GLU A 373 16.58 -1.29 -14.77
C GLU A 373 16.58 -0.26 -13.62
N HIS A 374 15.53 -0.20 -12.79
CA HIS A 374 15.51 0.68 -11.60
C HIS A 374 16.58 0.31 -10.55
N PHE A 375 16.97 -0.96 -10.48
CA PHE A 375 18.04 -1.43 -9.61
C PHE A 375 19.41 -1.41 -10.29
N LEU A 376 19.47 -1.57 -11.62
CA LEU A 376 20.72 -1.67 -12.37
C LEU A 376 21.31 -0.30 -12.74
N CYS A 377 20.48 0.67 -13.15
CA CYS A 377 20.97 1.95 -13.64
C CYS A 377 21.70 2.80 -12.57
N PRO A 378 21.23 2.90 -11.31
CA PRO A 378 21.93 3.70 -10.31
C PRO A 378 23.36 3.20 -10.00
N PRO A 379 23.61 1.90 -9.77
CA PRO A 379 24.97 1.36 -9.65
C PRO A 379 25.85 1.63 -10.89
N LEU A 380 25.30 1.52 -12.10
CA LEU A 380 26.02 1.83 -13.34
C LEU A 380 26.50 3.29 -13.36
N CYS A 381 25.63 4.25 -13.01
CA CYS A 381 26.05 5.65 -12.85
C CYS A 381 27.10 5.82 -11.74
N GLY A 382 26.98 5.08 -10.63
CA GLY A 382 27.98 5.07 -9.56
C GLY A 382 29.36 4.64 -10.06
N TYR A 383 29.45 3.58 -10.88
CA TYR A 383 30.72 3.15 -11.46
C TYR A 383 31.31 4.18 -12.43
N GLU A 384 30.48 4.85 -13.23
CA GLU A 384 30.95 5.90 -14.15
C GLU A 384 31.44 7.13 -13.38
N LEU A 385 30.79 7.51 -12.28
CA LEU A 385 31.26 8.58 -11.40
C LEU A 385 32.64 8.28 -10.79
N TRP A 386 32.87 7.03 -10.34
CA TRP A 386 34.19 6.59 -9.91
C TRP A 386 35.22 6.60 -11.04
N SER A 387 34.81 6.21 -12.25
CA SER A 387 35.69 6.25 -13.43
C SER A 387 36.10 7.69 -13.76
N LEU A 388 35.17 8.64 -13.64
CA LEU A 388 35.43 10.06 -13.79
C LEU A 388 36.44 10.55 -12.74
N ARG A 389 36.24 10.19 -11.46
CA ARG A 389 37.14 10.60 -10.38
C ARG A 389 38.57 10.13 -10.61
N LEU A 390 38.76 8.83 -10.88
CA LEU A 390 40.09 8.25 -11.11
C LEU A 390 40.76 8.85 -12.35
N ALA A 391 39.99 9.11 -13.42
CA ALA A 391 40.49 9.78 -14.61
C ALA A 391 40.97 11.21 -14.31
N LEU A 392 40.27 11.96 -13.45
CA LEU A 392 40.72 13.31 -13.02
C LEU A 392 41.99 13.26 -12.18
N ASP A 393 42.11 12.28 -11.28
CA ASP A 393 43.31 12.06 -10.45
C ASP A 393 44.53 11.75 -11.34
N ASP A 394 44.35 10.99 -12.42
CA ASP A 394 45.39 10.66 -13.41
C ASP A 394 45.57 11.72 -14.52
N ASN A 395 44.89 12.87 -14.41
CA ASN A 395 44.91 13.94 -15.41
C ASN A 395 44.41 13.54 -16.82
N ARG A 396 43.58 12.50 -16.94
CA ARG A 396 42.95 12.01 -18.17
C ARG A 396 41.58 12.65 -18.40
N LEU A 397 41.57 13.91 -18.82
CA LEU A 397 40.34 14.69 -18.96
C LEU A 397 39.34 14.10 -19.99
N THR A 398 39.83 13.53 -21.09
CA THR A 398 38.98 12.90 -22.13
C THR A 398 38.20 11.71 -21.58
N ASP A 399 38.83 10.88 -20.73
CA ASP A 399 38.17 9.75 -20.09
C ASP A 399 37.10 10.21 -19.09
N ALA A 400 37.35 11.32 -18.38
CA ALA A 400 36.41 11.93 -17.47
C ALA A 400 35.16 12.45 -18.21
N TYR A 401 35.31 13.12 -19.35
CA TYR A 401 34.19 13.50 -20.21
C TYR A 401 33.43 12.30 -20.75
N ALA A 402 34.13 11.26 -21.20
CA ALA A 402 33.48 10.05 -21.69
C ALA A 402 32.63 9.34 -20.61
N ALA A 403 33.07 9.38 -19.35
CA ALA A 403 32.27 8.89 -18.21
C ALA A 403 31.04 9.74 -17.95
N MET A 404 31.17 11.07 -18.06
CA MET A 404 30.06 12.00 -17.95
C MET A 404 28.99 11.77 -19.04
N ASP A 405 29.42 11.55 -20.29
CA ASP A 405 28.52 11.25 -21.41
C ASP A 405 27.80 9.91 -21.23
N ARG A 406 28.46 8.90 -20.65
CA ARG A 406 27.81 7.62 -20.31
C ARG A 406 26.76 7.80 -19.22
N MET A 407 27.04 8.56 -18.15
CA MET A 407 26.02 8.90 -17.14
C MET A 407 24.84 9.64 -17.74
N LYS A 408 25.09 10.61 -18.63
CA LYS A 408 24.03 11.31 -19.37
C LYS A 408 23.16 10.34 -20.19
N ARG A 409 23.76 9.41 -20.93
CA ARG A 409 23.00 8.39 -21.68
C ARG A 409 22.10 7.53 -20.79
N ILE A 410 22.57 7.17 -19.59
CA ILE A 410 21.76 6.40 -18.62
C ILE A 410 20.60 7.27 -18.09
N VAL A 411 20.86 8.54 -17.78
CA VAL A 411 19.83 9.51 -17.37
C VAL A 411 18.80 9.71 -18.48
N ASP A 412 19.22 9.95 -19.71
CA ASP A 412 18.34 10.11 -20.87
C ASP A 412 17.55 8.80 -21.16
N TYR A 413 18.16 7.65 -20.87
CA TYR A 413 17.45 6.37 -20.97
C TYR A 413 16.26 6.31 -20.01
N LEU A 414 16.43 6.76 -18.77
CA LEU A 414 15.40 6.77 -17.72
C LEU A 414 14.40 7.92 -17.85
N GLY A 415 14.86 9.11 -18.28
CA GLY A 415 14.06 10.35 -18.36
C GLY A 415 13.04 10.37 -19.50
N HIS A 416 13.14 9.48 -20.47
CA HIS A 416 12.17 9.32 -21.56
C HIS A 416 11.15 8.20 -21.31
N ARG A 417 10.85 7.88 -20.04
CA ARG A 417 9.89 6.82 -19.67
C ARG A 417 8.87 7.31 -18.64
N PRO A 418 7.62 6.81 -18.68
CA PRO A 418 6.70 6.91 -17.55
C PRO A 418 7.33 6.22 -16.35
N SER A 419 7.84 7.02 -15.43
CA SER A 419 8.51 6.49 -14.27
C SER A 419 7.46 6.20 -13.21
N SER A 420 7.25 4.93 -12.87
CA SER A 420 6.69 4.63 -11.54
C SER A 420 7.55 5.30 -10.47
N LEU A 421 7.07 5.37 -9.23
CA LEU A 421 7.83 5.85 -8.08
C LEU A 421 9.27 5.32 -8.09
N ARG A 422 9.43 4.01 -8.35
CA ARG A 422 10.74 3.35 -8.35
C ARG A 422 11.65 3.78 -9.50
N PHE A 423 11.10 4.02 -10.68
CA PHE A 423 11.88 4.56 -11.79
C PHE A 423 12.26 6.02 -11.56
N THR A 424 11.37 6.79 -10.95
CA THR A 424 11.61 8.21 -10.63
C THR A 424 12.75 8.31 -9.63
N GLU A 425 12.72 7.46 -8.60
CA GLU A 425 13.81 7.33 -7.65
C GLU A 425 15.13 6.92 -8.31
N ALA A 426 15.12 5.96 -9.24
CA ALA A 426 16.30 5.54 -9.98
C ALA A 426 16.88 6.68 -10.84
N LEU A 427 16.02 7.41 -11.57
CA LEU A 427 16.40 8.59 -12.35
C LEU A 427 17.10 9.63 -11.46
N ILE A 428 16.56 9.88 -10.28
CA ILE A 428 17.12 10.86 -9.33
C ILE A 428 18.47 10.44 -8.81
N ARG A 429 18.64 9.16 -8.47
CA ARG A 429 19.95 8.63 -8.05
C ARG A 429 20.98 8.75 -9.18
N CYS A 430 20.58 8.48 -10.42
CA CYS A 430 21.44 8.67 -11.60
C CYS A 430 21.78 10.14 -11.84
N GLU A 431 20.81 11.05 -11.70
CA GLU A 431 21.03 12.49 -11.82
C GLU A 431 21.92 13.02 -10.69
N TYR A 432 21.75 12.54 -9.46
CA TYR A 432 22.63 12.89 -8.35
C TYR A 432 24.09 12.49 -8.63
N ALA A 433 24.31 11.28 -9.16
CA ALA A 433 25.63 10.86 -9.61
C ALA A 433 26.19 11.78 -10.71
N ARG A 434 25.35 12.20 -11.66
CA ARG A 434 25.74 13.17 -12.71
C ARG A 434 26.07 14.54 -12.12
N MET A 435 25.27 15.07 -11.18
CA MET A 435 25.54 16.34 -10.51
C MET A 435 26.89 16.31 -9.78
N ASN A 436 27.17 15.24 -9.04
CA ASN A 436 28.47 15.03 -8.42
C ASN A 436 29.62 14.98 -9.46
N GLY A 437 29.36 14.43 -10.65
CA GLY A 437 30.29 14.47 -11.78
C GLY A 437 30.61 15.90 -12.23
N PHE A 438 29.59 16.76 -12.37
CA PHE A 438 29.79 18.18 -12.64
C PHE A 438 30.62 18.87 -11.54
N GLU A 439 30.33 18.60 -10.27
CA GLU A 439 31.08 19.17 -9.14
C GLU A 439 32.57 18.82 -9.21
N LEU A 440 32.90 17.55 -9.45
CA LEU A 440 34.29 17.09 -9.61
C LEU A 440 35.00 17.77 -10.78
N LEU A 441 34.31 17.88 -11.92
CA LEU A 441 34.83 18.53 -13.12
C LEU A 441 35.05 20.03 -12.90
N LEU A 442 34.12 20.73 -12.26
CA LEU A 442 34.26 22.14 -11.87
C LEU A 442 35.44 22.34 -10.91
N SER A 443 35.51 21.52 -9.85
CA SER A 443 36.56 21.59 -8.82
C SER A 443 37.97 21.31 -9.38
N SER A 444 38.06 20.57 -10.49
CA SER A 444 39.34 20.33 -11.17
C SER A 444 39.95 21.59 -11.80
N GLY A 445 39.13 22.59 -12.13
CA GLY A 445 39.53 23.78 -12.87
C GLY A 445 39.94 23.55 -14.33
N LYS A 446 39.80 22.31 -14.86
CA LYS A 446 40.30 21.92 -16.19
C LYS A 446 39.26 21.99 -17.32
N VAL A 447 37.99 22.23 -16.98
CA VAL A 447 36.90 22.29 -17.98
C VAL A 447 36.97 23.60 -18.77
N SER A 448 36.68 23.61 -20.07
CA SER A 448 36.66 24.84 -20.87
C SER A 448 35.37 25.65 -20.68
N ASP A 449 35.44 26.97 -20.89
CA ASP A 449 34.26 27.85 -20.79
C ASP A 449 33.14 27.46 -21.75
N GLY A 450 33.48 26.98 -22.95
CA GLY A 450 32.51 26.50 -23.94
C GLY A 450 31.69 25.33 -23.41
N ILE A 451 32.35 24.34 -22.79
CA ILE A 451 31.70 23.17 -22.20
C ILE A 451 30.83 23.57 -21.00
N LEU A 452 31.32 24.49 -20.15
CA LEU A 452 30.55 25.01 -19.03
C LEU A 452 29.25 25.69 -19.48
N LYS A 453 29.31 26.52 -20.53
CA LYS A 453 28.12 27.16 -21.11
C LYS A 453 27.17 26.13 -21.72
N GLN A 454 27.69 25.13 -22.42
CA GLN A 454 26.89 24.02 -22.95
C GLN A 454 26.14 23.29 -21.83
N TRP A 455 26.83 22.86 -20.77
CA TRP A 455 26.20 22.17 -19.64
C TRP A 455 25.16 23.02 -18.93
N SER A 456 25.41 24.33 -18.76
CA SER A 456 24.42 25.25 -18.20
C SER A 456 23.14 25.29 -19.06
N SER A 457 23.28 25.34 -20.38
CA SER A 457 22.14 25.28 -21.32
C SER A 457 21.42 23.92 -21.27
N GLU A 458 22.16 22.83 -21.13
CA GLU A 458 21.57 21.49 -20.99
C GLU A 458 20.76 21.36 -19.70
N LEU A 459 21.26 21.88 -18.58
CA LEU A 459 20.55 21.89 -17.30
C LEU A 459 19.26 22.72 -17.36
N VAL A 460 19.24 23.83 -18.11
CA VAL A 460 18.00 24.59 -18.39
C VAL A 460 16.99 23.70 -19.10
N GLN A 461 17.43 22.94 -20.10
CA GLN A 461 16.54 22.07 -20.86
C GLN A 461 16.05 20.88 -20.00
N SER A 462 16.91 20.30 -19.16
CA SER A 462 16.51 19.27 -18.20
C SER A 462 15.46 19.79 -17.21
N GLU A 463 15.64 21.01 -16.69
CA GLU A 463 14.67 21.64 -15.79
C GLU A 463 13.31 21.87 -16.49
N LYS A 464 13.30 22.28 -17.76
CA LYS A 464 12.06 22.46 -18.55
C LYS A 464 11.26 21.18 -18.71
N ASN A 465 11.91 20.01 -18.67
CA ASN A 465 11.25 18.71 -18.82
C ASN A 465 10.69 18.18 -17.48
N VAL A 466 11.01 18.80 -16.35
CA VAL A 466 10.54 18.34 -15.02
C VAL A 466 9.01 18.27 -14.88
N PRO A 467 8.21 19.23 -15.40
CA PRO A 467 6.75 19.11 -15.38
C PRO A 467 6.24 17.87 -16.14
N ASP A 468 6.90 17.47 -17.22
CA ASP A 468 6.51 16.27 -17.97
C ASP A 468 6.84 15.01 -17.16
N ILE A 469 7.96 14.99 -16.42
CA ILE A 469 8.29 13.92 -15.47
C ILE A 469 7.21 13.79 -14.40
N HIS A 470 6.71 14.91 -13.85
CA HIS A 470 5.57 14.88 -12.92
C HIS A 470 4.34 14.21 -13.54
N PHE A 471 3.99 14.65 -14.74
CA PHE A 471 2.79 14.19 -15.44
C PHE A 471 2.84 12.72 -15.82
N ASP A 472 3.97 12.28 -16.38
CA ASP A 472 4.19 10.88 -16.77
C ASP A 472 4.30 9.94 -15.56
N THR A 473 4.84 10.42 -14.44
CA THR A 473 4.86 9.68 -13.16
C THR A 473 3.45 9.54 -12.58
N LEU A 474 2.65 10.61 -12.59
CA LEU A 474 1.25 10.57 -12.18
C LEU A 474 0.43 9.57 -13.01
N TYR A 475 0.66 9.53 -14.32
CA TYR A 475 0.06 8.52 -15.20
C TYR A 475 0.46 7.11 -14.78
N ALA A 476 1.76 6.85 -14.59
CA ALA A 476 2.24 5.53 -14.16
C ALA A 476 1.58 5.11 -12.83
N GLU A 477 1.61 5.97 -11.82
CA GLU A 477 1.00 5.72 -10.51
C GLU A 477 -0.51 5.48 -10.59
N ALA A 478 -1.22 6.20 -11.46
CA ALA A 478 -2.64 5.96 -11.71
C ALA A 478 -2.88 4.54 -12.28
N VAL A 479 -2.05 4.09 -13.22
CA VAL A 479 -2.13 2.72 -13.76
C VAL A 479 -1.81 1.68 -12.68
N PHE A 480 -0.75 1.88 -11.88
CA PHE A 480 -0.41 0.99 -10.76
C PHE A 480 -1.54 0.89 -9.75
N CYS A 481 -2.09 2.02 -9.31
CA CYS A 481 -3.20 2.06 -8.36
C CYS A 481 -4.47 1.39 -8.94
N ASN A 482 -4.75 1.61 -10.23
CA ASN A 482 -5.88 1.01 -10.91
C ASN A 482 -5.75 -0.52 -11.04
N ASP A 483 -4.56 -1.03 -11.38
CA ASP A 483 -4.27 -2.47 -11.40
C ASP A 483 -4.33 -3.07 -9.99
N TYR A 484 -3.72 -2.41 -9.01
CA TYR A 484 -3.68 -2.83 -7.61
C TYR A 484 -5.09 -3.07 -7.05
N ILE A 485 -6.01 -2.11 -7.23
CA ILE A 485 -7.41 -2.26 -6.80
C ILE A 485 -8.12 -3.34 -7.63
N SER A 486 -7.87 -3.41 -8.94
CA SER A 486 -8.47 -4.42 -9.80
C SER A 486 -8.06 -5.83 -9.40
N ARG A 487 -6.83 -6.02 -8.91
CA ARG A 487 -6.32 -7.29 -8.40
C ARG A 487 -6.88 -7.66 -7.04
N ALA A 488 -6.99 -6.69 -6.12
CA ALA A 488 -7.72 -6.86 -4.87
C ALA A 488 -9.15 -7.33 -5.15
N ALA A 489 -9.81 -6.72 -6.12
CA ALA A 489 -11.15 -7.11 -6.50
C ALA A 489 -11.23 -8.48 -7.21
N LYS A 490 -10.16 -8.93 -7.89
CA LYS A 490 -10.08 -10.27 -8.53
C LYS A 490 -9.55 -11.37 -7.63
N GLY A 491 -9.08 -11.04 -6.43
CA GLY A 491 -8.54 -12.02 -5.48
C GLY A 491 -7.15 -12.50 -5.83
N ARG A 492 -6.37 -11.62 -6.44
CA ARG A 492 -4.97 -11.88 -6.85
C ARG A 492 -4.01 -10.96 -6.10
N PHE A 493 -4.42 -10.61 -4.89
CA PHE A 493 -3.75 -9.60 -4.09
C PHE A 493 -2.98 -10.29 -2.98
N ASN A 494 -1.69 -9.97 -2.88
CA ASN A 494 -0.72 -10.68 -2.08
C ASN A 494 -0.17 -9.72 -1.02
N PHE A 495 -0.56 -9.91 0.24
CA PHE A 495 0.16 -9.33 1.39
C PHE A 495 1.07 -10.43 1.95
N GLY A 496 2.21 -10.68 1.31
CA GLY A 496 3.12 -11.74 1.75
C GLY A 496 2.78 -13.12 1.16
N LYS A 497 2.47 -14.11 2.01
CA LYS A 497 2.28 -15.54 1.63
C LYS A 497 0.83 -15.92 1.31
N GLU A 498 -0.13 -15.01 1.49
CA GLU A 498 -1.56 -15.33 1.46
C GLU A 498 -2.30 -14.54 0.36
N TYR A 499 -3.13 -15.26 -0.41
CA TYR A 499 -3.92 -14.70 -1.51
C TYR A 499 -5.28 -14.23 -0.98
N LEU A 500 -5.59 -12.93 -1.12
CA LEU A 500 -6.94 -12.44 -0.83
C LEU A 500 -7.94 -13.08 -1.80
N PRO A 501 -9.13 -13.53 -1.35
CA PRO A 501 -10.23 -13.87 -2.25
C PRO A 501 -10.80 -12.59 -2.91
N GLY A 502 -11.27 -12.72 -4.15
CA GLY A 502 -11.71 -11.59 -4.98
C GLY A 502 -13.08 -11.02 -4.65
N LEU A 503 -13.13 -9.71 -4.41
CA LEU A 503 -14.36 -8.98 -4.10
C LEU A 503 -15.42 -9.06 -5.21
N TYR A 504 -15.03 -9.22 -6.48
CA TYR A 504 -15.98 -9.32 -7.60
C TYR A 504 -16.88 -10.55 -7.54
N GLY A 505 -16.43 -11.65 -6.92
CA GLY A 505 -17.24 -12.86 -6.81
C GLY A 505 -18.43 -12.72 -5.86
N LEU A 506 -18.44 -11.69 -5.00
CA LEU A 506 -19.50 -11.41 -4.02
C LEU A 506 -20.42 -10.26 -4.43
N ARG A 507 -20.22 -9.66 -5.61
CA ARG A 507 -20.87 -8.40 -6.01
C ARG A 507 -22.40 -8.43 -6.00
N TYR A 508 -23.00 -9.58 -6.30
CA TYR A 508 -24.45 -9.77 -6.29
C TYR A 508 -24.96 -10.37 -4.97
N PHE A 509 -24.09 -10.90 -4.12
CA PHE A 509 -24.48 -11.46 -2.82
C PHE A 509 -24.48 -10.42 -1.73
N TYR A 510 -23.51 -9.50 -1.82
CA TYR A 510 -23.34 -8.42 -0.88
C TYR A 510 -23.05 -7.10 -1.60
N PRO A 511 -24.06 -6.51 -2.27
CA PRO A 511 -23.91 -5.25 -2.98
C PRO A 511 -23.33 -4.09 -2.16
N PRO A 512 -23.57 -3.96 -0.83
CA PRO A 512 -22.94 -2.90 -0.02
C PRO A 512 -21.40 -2.91 -0.07
N LEU A 513 -20.77 -4.08 -0.07
CA LEU A 513 -19.31 -4.21 -0.16
C LEU A 513 -18.81 -3.86 -1.56
N TRP A 514 -19.57 -4.23 -2.59
CA TRP A 514 -19.27 -3.84 -3.96
C TRP A 514 -19.40 -2.32 -4.16
N TYR A 515 -20.44 -1.70 -3.60
CA TYR A 515 -20.59 -0.24 -3.58
C TYR A 515 -19.39 0.42 -2.91
N PHE A 516 -19.04 0.00 -1.69
CA PHE A 516 -17.92 0.56 -0.93
C PHE A 516 -16.59 0.50 -1.71
N SER A 517 -16.21 -0.70 -2.20
CA SER A 517 -14.98 -0.87 -2.98
C SER A 517 -14.93 -0.02 -4.25
N THR A 518 -16.08 0.17 -4.89
CA THR A 518 -16.20 0.97 -6.12
C THR A 518 -16.09 2.47 -5.83
N VAL A 519 -16.71 2.94 -4.74
CA VAL A 519 -16.58 4.33 -4.27
C VAL A 519 -15.14 4.65 -3.90
N GLU A 520 -14.47 3.76 -3.17
CA GLU A 520 -13.05 3.93 -2.82
C GLU A 520 -12.15 3.99 -4.06
N ARG A 521 -12.37 3.10 -5.03
CA ARG A 521 -11.66 3.15 -6.32
C ARG A 521 -11.88 4.48 -7.01
N ASN A 522 -13.11 4.97 -7.07
CA ASN A 522 -13.42 6.26 -7.69
C ASN A 522 -12.70 7.41 -6.98
N ARG A 523 -12.74 7.44 -5.64
CA ARG A 523 -12.07 8.46 -4.83
C ARG A 523 -10.57 8.47 -5.09
N LEU A 524 -9.91 7.31 -5.09
CA LEU A 524 -8.49 7.22 -5.38
C LEU A 524 -8.17 7.70 -6.81
N MET A 525 -8.90 7.20 -7.81
CA MET A 525 -8.67 7.58 -9.21
C MET A 525 -8.84 9.09 -9.43
N SER A 526 -9.85 9.71 -8.81
CA SER A 526 -10.07 11.15 -8.93
C SER A 526 -8.89 12.01 -8.45
N GLN A 527 -8.00 11.49 -7.59
CA GLN A 527 -6.82 12.23 -7.11
C GLN A 527 -5.74 12.41 -8.18
N PHE A 528 -5.76 11.59 -9.23
CA PHE A 528 -4.78 11.66 -10.31
C PHE A 528 -5.20 12.63 -11.43
N GLN A 529 -6.37 13.29 -11.32
CA GLN A 529 -6.84 14.28 -12.30
C GLN A 529 -6.17 15.64 -12.08
N VAL A 530 -4.84 15.64 -12.01
CA VAL A 530 -3.99 16.81 -11.76
C VAL A 530 -2.78 16.77 -12.68
N ARG A 531 -2.08 17.90 -12.83
CA ARG A 531 -0.84 17.94 -13.64
C ARG A 531 0.41 17.65 -12.83
N ASN A 532 0.44 18.07 -11.57
CA ASN A 532 1.62 17.98 -10.71
C ASN A 532 1.26 17.37 -9.35
N PHE A 533 2.24 16.73 -8.69
CA PHE A 533 2.05 16.16 -7.35
C PHE A 533 1.70 17.21 -6.29
N ASP A 534 1.99 18.49 -6.53
CA ASP A 534 1.60 19.60 -5.64
C ASP A 534 0.10 19.82 -5.55
N GLN A 535 -0.64 19.39 -6.58
CA GLN A 535 -2.09 19.54 -6.68
C GLN A 535 -2.83 18.32 -6.12
N VAL A 536 -2.11 17.23 -5.84
CA VAL A 536 -2.70 16.04 -5.21
C VAL A 536 -3.17 16.43 -3.82
N SER A 537 -4.45 16.17 -3.54
CA SER A 537 -5.04 16.54 -2.27
C SER A 537 -4.42 15.74 -1.13
N ASP A 538 -4.42 16.35 0.06
CA ASP A 538 -3.87 15.71 1.26
C ASP A 538 -4.66 14.42 1.60
N PRO A 539 -3.99 13.24 1.63
CA PRO A 539 -4.62 11.97 1.97
C PRO A 539 -5.47 12.01 3.24
N GLU A 540 -5.06 12.79 4.24
CA GLU A 540 -5.76 12.89 5.52
C GLU A 540 -7.10 13.62 5.42
N LYS A 541 -7.22 14.54 4.46
CA LYS A 541 -8.43 15.34 4.22
C LYS A 541 -9.45 14.61 3.35
N ILE A 542 -9.07 13.50 2.71
CA ILE A 542 -9.95 12.73 1.84
C ILE A 542 -10.56 11.57 2.66
N PRO A 543 -11.89 11.36 2.60
CA PRO A 543 -12.52 10.19 3.19
C PRO A 543 -12.14 8.93 2.41
N GLY A 544 -11.92 7.82 3.11
CA GLY A 544 -11.61 6.53 2.48
C GLY A 544 -10.32 5.89 2.95
N ILE A 545 -10.36 4.58 3.19
CA ILE A 545 -9.23 3.82 3.72
C ILE A 545 -8.19 3.55 2.64
N PHE A 546 -8.63 3.23 1.41
CA PHE A 546 -7.68 2.97 0.32
C PHE A 546 -6.94 4.24 -0.08
N VAL A 547 -7.63 5.38 -0.12
CA VAL A 547 -6.99 6.68 -0.38
C VAL A 547 -5.93 6.97 0.68
N ARG A 548 -6.27 6.81 1.97
CA ARG A 548 -5.33 7.07 3.08
C ARG A 548 -4.16 6.10 3.14
N LYS A 549 -4.31 4.86 2.68
CA LYS A 549 -3.21 3.88 2.65
C LYS A 549 -2.33 3.99 1.41
N ILE A 550 -2.94 4.22 0.25
CA ILE A 550 -2.25 4.19 -1.05
C ILE A 550 -1.70 5.57 -1.42
N LEU A 551 -2.47 6.65 -1.24
CA LEU A 551 -2.06 7.99 -1.68
C LEU A 551 -0.80 8.53 -0.97
N PRO A 552 -0.52 8.24 0.32
CA PRO A 552 0.76 8.61 0.92
C PRO A 552 1.98 7.98 0.24
N LEU A 553 1.82 6.82 -0.42
CA LEU A 553 2.89 6.22 -1.23
C LEU A 553 3.23 7.07 -2.46
N CYS A 554 2.35 8.00 -2.85
CA CYS A 554 2.56 8.98 -3.90
C CYS A 554 3.13 10.33 -3.39
N ARG A 555 3.44 10.49 -2.08
CA ARG A 555 4.14 11.68 -1.53
C ARG A 555 5.66 11.70 -1.79
N PRO A 556 6.41 10.58 -1.73
CA PRO A 556 7.83 10.55 -2.06
C PRO A 556 8.18 11.14 -3.45
N PRO A 557 7.45 10.85 -4.55
CA PRO A 557 7.70 11.42 -5.88
C PRO A 557 7.76 12.96 -5.90
N LYS A 558 6.89 13.64 -5.11
CA LYS A 558 6.94 15.10 -4.99
C LYS A 558 8.29 15.58 -4.48
N LYS A 559 8.72 15.07 -3.32
CA LYS A 559 10.00 15.44 -2.69
C LYS A 559 11.17 15.17 -3.64
N TYR A 560 11.13 14.00 -4.26
CA TYR A 560 12.09 13.51 -5.24
C TYR A 560 12.25 14.43 -6.46
N ILE A 561 11.14 14.85 -7.08
CA ILE A 561 11.19 15.70 -8.28
C ILE A 561 11.55 17.16 -7.93
N SER A 562 11.10 17.69 -6.79
CA SER A 562 11.55 19.00 -6.29
C SER A 562 13.07 19.02 -6.05
N THR A 563 13.63 17.92 -5.55
CA THR A 563 15.08 17.74 -5.40
C THR A 563 15.84 17.87 -6.72
N LEU A 564 15.35 17.30 -7.82
CA LEU A 564 15.97 17.46 -9.15
C LEU A 564 16.01 18.93 -9.58
N THR A 565 14.89 19.62 -9.43
CA THR A 565 14.79 21.04 -9.78
C THR A 565 15.79 21.87 -8.97
N ALA A 566 15.92 21.58 -7.67
CA ALA A 566 16.87 22.25 -6.81
C ALA A 566 18.31 22.03 -7.28
N GLN A 567 18.66 20.78 -7.61
CA GLN A 567 19.99 20.40 -8.10
C GLN A 567 20.35 21.09 -9.42
N TYR A 568 19.47 21.08 -10.42
CA TYR A 568 19.74 21.72 -11.70
C TYR A 568 19.97 23.23 -11.53
N ARG A 569 19.15 23.90 -10.71
CA ARG A 569 19.31 25.32 -10.42
C ARG A 569 20.60 25.63 -9.68
N ALA A 570 20.91 24.86 -8.64
CA ALA A 570 22.13 25.03 -7.86
C ALA A 570 23.38 24.81 -8.72
N MET A 571 23.42 23.74 -9.52
CA MET A 571 24.54 23.44 -10.42
C MET A 571 24.73 24.52 -11.50
N ARG A 572 23.64 25.04 -12.09
CA ARG A 572 23.72 26.16 -13.04
C ARG A 572 24.32 27.42 -12.41
N ALA A 573 23.92 27.73 -11.18
CA ALA A 573 24.47 28.88 -10.47
C ALA A 573 25.96 28.67 -10.12
N LEU A 574 26.36 27.45 -9.72
CA LEU A 574 27.78 27.09 -9.52
C LEU A 574 28.62 27.21 -10.80
N ILE A 575 28.09 26.77 -11.94
CA ILE A 575 28.73 26.99 -13.25
C ILE A 575 28.90 28.49 -13.54
N GLY A 576 27.86 29.29 -13.29
CA GLY A 576 27.91 30.74 -13.45
C GLY A 576 28.96 31.41 -12.56
N ILE A 577 29.06 30.97 -11.30
CA ILE A 577 30.06 31.41 -10.33
C ILE A 577 31.48 31.06 -10.81
N GLU A 578 31.71 29.85 -11.32
CA GLU A 578 33.02 29.44 -11.85
C GLU A 578 33.41 30.27 -13.08
N LEU A 579 32.47 30.53 -13.99
CA LEU A 579 32.70 31.41 -15.15
C LEU A 579 33.01 32.85 -14.74
N GLU A 580 32.32 33.38 -13.73
CA GLU A 580 32.61 34.72 -13.21
C GLU A 580 34.01 34.79 -12.58
N LYS A 581 34.37 33.80 -11.76
CA LYS A 581 35.70 33.69 -11.16
C LYS A 581 36.81 33.60 -12.21
N ARG A 582 36.58 32.94 -13.35
CA ARG A 582 37.56 32.93 -14.47
C ARG A 582 37.74 34.30 -15.12
N ARG A 583 36.68 35.13 -15.13
CA ARG A 583 36.72 36.49 -15.68
C ARG A 583 37.34 37.50 -14.70
N THR A 584 37.03 37.40 -13.41
CA THR A 584 37.41 38.40 -12.39
C THR A 584 38.61 37.98 -11.55
N GLY A 585 39.02 36.71 -11.62
CA GLY A 585 40.07 36.11 -10.79
C GLY A 585 39.61 35.65 -9.41
N LEU A 586 38.41 36.02 -8.97
CA LEU A 586 37.90 35.76 -7.62
C LEU A 586 36.45 35.26 -7.63
N TYR A 587 36.11 34.39 -6.69
CA TYR A 587 34.72 34.04 -6.44
C TYR A 587 33.93 35.24 -5.92
N PRO A 588 32.66 35.42 -6.32
CA PRO A 588 31.85 36.54 -5.87
C PRO A 588 31.57 36.42 -4.37
N ALA A 589 31.72 37.51 -3.62
CA ALA A 589 31.40 37.50 -2.18
C ALA A 589 29.89 37.34 -1.92
N VAL A 590 29.06 37.83 -2.85
CA VAL A 590 27.59 37.75 -2.81
C VAL A 590 27.07 37.39 -4.19
N LEU A 591 26.14 36.45 -4.26
CA LEU A 591 25.45 36.08 -5.50
C LEU A 591 24.29 37.07 -5.74
N LYS A 592 24.38 37.90 -6.79
CA LYS A 592 23.39 38.96 -7.08
C LYS A 592 21.97 38.43 -7.31
N ASN A 593 21.83 37.28 -7.96
CA ASN A 593 20.55 36.65 -8.27
C ASN A 593 20.59 35.16 -7.90
N PRO A 594 20.41 34.81 -6.61
CA PRO A 594 20.39 33.42 -6.19
C PRO A 594 19.19 32.69 -6.81
N PRO A 595 19.36 31.41 -7.20
CA PRO A 595 18.26 30.63 -7.72
C PRO A 595 17.15 30.46 -6.67
N VAL A 596 15.90 30.38 -7.12
CA VAL A 596 14.75 30.14 -6.26
C VAL A 596 14.69 28.67 -5.86
N ASP A 597 14.52 28.41 -4.56
CA ASP A 597 14.36 27.08 -3.99
C ASP A 597 12.94 26.53 -4.27
N PRO A 598 12.80 25.34 -4.89
CA PRO A 598 11.51 24.76 -5.22
C PRO A 598 10.69 24.28 -4.01
N PHE A 599 11.30 24.14 -2.82
CA PHE A 599 10.60 23.67 -1.62
C PHE A 599 9.86 24.77 -0.88
N ASN A 600 10.41 25.99 -0.85
CA ASN A 600 9.87 27.09 -0.05
C ASN A 600 9.69 28.41 -0.83
N GLY A 601 10.10 28.47 -2.11
CA GLY A 601 10.01 29.66 -2.95
C GLY A 601 10.97 30.80 -2.58
N LYS A 602 11.83 30.61 -1.57
CA LYS A 602 12.85 31.60 -1.16
C LYS A 602 14.13 31.42 -1.99
N PRO A 603 15.01 32.43 -2.06
CA PRO A 603 16.31 32.25 -2.70
C PRO A 603 17.15 31.20 -1.96
N MET A 604 17.86 30.36 -2.72
CA MET A 604 18.85 29.41 -2.17
C MET A 604 20.01 30.15 -1.52
N THR A 605 20.64 29.51 -0.53
CA THR A 605 21.72 30.15 0.23
C THR A 605 23.05 29.93 -0.47
N TYR A 606 23.80 31.01 -0.66
CA TYR A 606 25.17 30.99 -1.17
C TYR A 606 26.15 31.09 -0.01
N GLN A 607 27.14 30.21 0.03
CA GLN A 607 28.20 30.23 1.03
C GLN A 607 29.58 30.18 0.34
N MET A 608 30.48 31.03 0.78
CA MET A 608 31.87 31.08 0.33
C MET A 608 32.78 31.02 1.57
N GLY A 609 33.80 30.17 1.52
CA GLY A 609 34.77 30.01 2.61
C GLY A 609 34.88 28.57 3.06
N ASN A 610 34.96 28.35 4.37
CA ASN A 610 35.18 27.04 4.96
C ASN A 610 33.88 26.23 4.96
N LEU A 611 33.79 25.25 4.06
CA LEU A 611 32.65 24.34 3.94
C LEU A 611 32.94 23.04 4.67
N GLU A 612 31.99 22.58 5.47
CA GLU A 612 32.03 21.23 6.03
C GLU A 612 31.77 20.20 4.92
N VAL A 613 32.79 19.41 4.62
CA VAL A 613 32.66 18.25 3.73
C VAL A 613 32.34 17.03 4.60
N SER A 614 32.19 15.85 4.02
CA SER A 614 31.98 14.60 4.74
C SER A 614 33.19 13.67 4.60
N ARG A 615 33.63 13.04 5.69
CA ARG A 615 34.71 12.06 5.75
C ARG A 615 34.06 10.72 5.92
N LEU A 616 34.26 9.85 4.96
CA LEU A 616 33.83 8.48 5.14
C LEU A 616 34.90 7.72 5.88
N VAL A 617 34.56 7.28 7.09
CA VAL A 617 35.38 6.37 7.88
C VAL A 617 34.73 5.00 7.82
N TRP A 618 35.53 3.99 7.51
CA TRP A 618 35.05 2.61 7.52
C TRP A 618 34.70 2.21 8.97
N ASP A 619 33.43 1.95 9.22
CA ASP A 619 32.92 1.42 10.48
C ASP A 619 32.97 -0.10 10.44
N THR A 620 33.97 -0.66 11.13
CA THR A 620 34.17 -2.09 11.23
C THR A 620 33.05 -2.82 11.97
N TYR A 621 32.29 -2.14 12.84
CA TYR A 621 31.23 -2.74 13.63
C TYR A 621 29.94 -2.93 12.82
N HIS A 622 29.56 -1.88 12.06
CA HIS A 622 28.38 -1.93 11.21
C HIS A 622 28.65 -2.42 9.78
N LYS A 623 29.91 -2.72 9.45
CA LYS A 623 30.37 -3.07 8.10
C LYS A 623 29.86 -2.05 7.06
N ASN A 624 29.94 -0.76 7.40
CA ASN A 624 29.47 0.33 6.56
C ASN A 624 30.39 1.56 6.67
N PHE A 625 30.32 2.51 5.74
CA PHE A 625 30.97 3.80 5.91
C PHE A 625 30.14 4.68 6.85
N ALA A 626 30.71 5.03 8.01
CA ALA A 626 30.17 6.06 8.87
C ALA A 626 30.61 7.43 8.34
N ASN A 627 29.64 8.36 8.26
CA ASN A 627 29.94 9.73 7.93
C ASN A 627 30.46 10.45 9.18
N LYS A 628 31.72 10.89 9.15
CA LYS A 628 32.28 11.83 10.12
C LYS A 628 32.57 13.13 9.39
N PHE A 629 32.12 14.28 9.87
CA PHE A 629 32.51 15.56 9.26
C PHE A 629 34.06 15.74 9.40
N PRO A 630 34.86 15.78 8.30
CA PRO A 630 36.30 16.09 8.27
C PRO A 630 36.54 17.60 8.45
N PRO A 631 37.80 18.09 8.37
CA PRO A 631 38.01 19.53 8.47
C PRO A 631 37.33 20.29 7.34
N SER A 632 37.01 21.55 7.63
CA SER A 632 36.48 22.50 6.66
C SER A 632 37.40 22.61 5.45
N VAL A 633 36.82 22.52 4.25
CA VAL A 633 37.54 22.74 2.99
C VAL A 633 37.13 24.10 2.44
N SER A 634 38.10 24.86 1.92
CA SER A 634 37.77 26.12 1.25
C SER A 634 36.95 25.80 -0.01
N GLY A 635 35.85 26.51 -0.20
CA GLY A 635 34.81 26.08 -1.10
C GLY A 635 33.78 27.16 -1.40
N VAL A 636 32.93 26.85 -2.36
CA VAL A 636 31.73 27.63 -2.66
C VAL A 636 30.54 26.69 -2.77
N ALA A 637 29.45 26.99 -2.06
CA ALA A 637 28.27 26.13 -1.98
C ALA A 637 27.00 26.89 -2.29
N ILE A 638 26.04 26.18 -2.88
CA ILE A 638 24.65 26.59 -2.97
C ILE A 638 23.81 25.53 -2.26
N THR A 639 23.04 25.97 -1.27
CA THR A 639 22.23 25.07 -0.44
C THR A 639 20.75 25.36 -0.60
N SER A 640 20.00 24.27 -0.75
CA SER A 640 18.53 24.26 -0.70
C SER A 640 18.10 23.70 0.65
N VAL A 641 16.96 24.18 1.17
CA VAL A 641 16.47 23.76 2.49
C VAL A 641 16.09 22.27 2.54
N GLY A 642 15.83 21.63 1.40
CA GLY A 642 15.54 20.20 1.30
C GLY A 642 14.37 19.69 2.17
N PRO A 643 13.98 18.42 2.05
CA PRO A 643 13.10 17.77 3.00
C PRO A 643 13.91 17.17 4.18
N TRP A 644 13.57 17.51 5.42
CA TRP A 644 14.23 17.11 6.69
C TRP A 644 14.67 15.64 6.87
N GLU A 645 14.13 14.70 6.08
CA GLU A 645 14.48 13.26 6.09
C GLU A 645 15.66 12.90 5.18
N MET A 646 16.03 13.79 4.26
CA MET A 646 17.31 13.76 3.54
C MET A 646 18.07 14.98 4.04
N ASN A 647 19.20 14.78 4.74
CA ASN A 647 20.11 15.86 5.14
C ASN A 647 20.19 16.95 4.05
N ASP A 648 20.10 18.23 4.44
CA ASP A 648 20.06 19.41 3.55
C ASP A 648 20.70 19.16 2.19
N LEU A 649 19.95 19.40 1.11
CA LEU A 649 20.49 19.20 -0.22
C LEU A 649 21.52 20.30 -0.52
N ARG A 650 22.80 19.96 -0.35
CA ARG A 650 23.95 20.84 -0.62
C ARG A 650 24.60 20.43 -1.95
N VAL A 651 24.69 21.39 -2.88
CA VAL A 651 25.49 21.25 -4.10
C VAL A 651 26.69 22.19 -3.94
N MET A 652 27.92 21.69 -4.14
CA MET A 652 29.14 22.41 -3.74
C MET A 652 30.26 22.29 -4.78
N ILE A 653 31.03 23.36 -4.96
CA ILE A 653 32.36 23.34 -5.58
C ILE A 653 33.40 23.34 -4.45
N ILE A 654 34.31 22.36 -4.45
CA ILE A 654 35.44 22.32 -3.51
C ILE A 654 36.64 23.00 -4.18
N LEU A 655 37.18 24.03 -3.55
CA LEU A 655 38.36 24.72 -4.02
C LEU A 655 39.59 24.00 -3.49
N LYS A 656 40.16 23.14 -4.36
CA LYS A 656 41.50 22.53 -4.25
C LYS A 656 41.80 21.87 -2.90
N HIS A 657 42.04 20.56 -2.91
CA HIS A 657 42.79 19.90 -1.83
C HIS A 657 44.23 20.44 -1.79
N THR A 658 44.47 21.58 -1.17
CA THR A 658 45.70 21.72 -0.40
C THR A 658 45.45 20.99 0.90
N ALA A 659 45.76 19.70 0.92
CA ALA A 659 46.25 19.11 2.15
C ALA A 659 47.51 19.91 2.51
N THR A 660 47.34 21.02 3.22
CA THR A 660 48.42 21.57 4.03
C THR A 660 48.70 20.49 5.03
N ARG A 661 49.67 19.65 4.68
CA ARG A 661 50.43 18.86 5.63
C ARG A 661 51.01 19.89 6.60
N THR A 662 50.27 20.18 7.67
CA THR A 662 50.89 20.74 8.87
C THR A 662 51.73 19.62 9.44
N ASP A 663 52.90 19.42 8.83
CA ASP A 663 54.04 18.86 9.55
C ASP A 663 54.21 19.82 10.72
N ARG A 664 53.77 19.39 11.91
CA ARG A 664 54.15 20.05 13.15
C ARG A 664 55.68 19.97 13.20
N PRO A 665 56.40 21.09 13.16
CA PRO A 665 57.82 21.05 13.42
C PRO A 665 58.03 20.87 14.92
N GLY A 666 58.95 19.99 15.28
CA GLY A 666 59.67 20.10 16.55
C GLY A 666 59.05 19.39 17.74
N SER A 667 59.53 18.16 17.94
CA SER A 667 59.80 17.57 19.24
C SER A 667 60.37 18.56 20.27
N ARG A 668 59.79 18.54 21.48
CA ARG A 668 60.38 18.75 22.82
C ARG A 668 59.20 18.57 23.80
N SER A 669 59.22 17.87 24.93
CA SER A 669 60.17 17.00 25.62
C SER A 669 59.46 16.65 26.95
N ARG A 670 59.45 15.37 27.33
CA ARG A 670 59.43 14.78 28.70
C ARG A 670 58.51 15.32 29.83
N GLN A 671 57.95 14.32 30.53
CA GLN A 671 57.56 14.24 31.97
C GLN A 671 56.30 15.03 32.36
N GLU A 672 55.32 14.51 33.10
CA GLU A 672 55.20 13.32 33.97
C GLU A 672 53.94 12.49 33.65
#